data_AF-A0A7R9BL60-F1
#
_entry.id   AF-A0A7R9BL60-F1
#
_cell.length_a   1.000
_cell.length_b   1.000
_cell.length_c   1.000
_cell.angle_alpha   90.00
_cell.angle_beta   90.00
_cell.angle_gamma   90.00
#
_symmetry.space_group_name_H-M   'P 1'
#
loop_
_entity.id
_entity.type
_entity.pdbx_description
1 polymer ?
#
loop_
_entity_poly.entity_id
_entity_poly.type
_entity_poly.pdbx_seq_one_letter_code
_entity_poly.pdbx_strand_id
1 'polypeptide(L)'
;MYEQRNSAKGMRLRRKELFIFLLGTALLFAVATFHYSIGTFKPSDWFYHGYIPLFLDGNLSSLSFQTVPDDAVYFLETSGLPFLNLKQLCSIESAAKYHPEKVVFVAVKSERFLYSDSVNVLRQNYKNVRIARLDPDSWLNSTVLFSWMKNGLLGKSSYKTSHMSDVLRYATLYKHGGIYLDLDAIVQKSLGSLKNSLALEGILANGAVMVFDKHHPFLQDCMNDTVLKFNGADWGSNGPKLVSRVLSKWCNSTSLSPGICQGVHLLPKTAFYAIPWAEWQHFFVEDAVESNAVMEIVSESYVVHLWNLHTSKVPVKLDSYQPFARLARMHCPRICDYAGRTLVKSGCYRLRPLRVMDAKDENTAKLLKGEFDRVAKSSDAESKWKTVMAFCDVTIRETNGPVHAVKLLSAEMLSANEEIALRALEVLEACVRRCGPRFQAEVGKFRFLNEIVKLVSPRYLGKRTTERVKSKSIELLYVWTQLLPHEPKIKEAYEMLKDQKLIDGDPDVPLCTDVGLGSEKDVDEKMTSGSHPSDDIFKNDERSQRLKKLLQSRNAHDLQEANKLIKKIVSEIGLVMEGHSSIIDEIEAQLGNQGPPSCIVIAVGGGGMLLGALKGLERKGWHDTKILVMETIGADCYNLSVKAGKLVAIPDITSVARCLGALKPADELEQYLGSDMVLSEVVSDNEALRALITFADDQRCLTEAACGAALAALYSGILNKYIESGKISAEKPIVIHVCGGNLISGAIMAEYKARLAADAEGN
;
A
#
# COMPACT_ATOMS: atom_id res chain seq x y z
N MET A 1 -29.42 -43.90 36.20
CA MET A 1 -28.36 -43.98 35.16
C MET A 1 -28.55 -42.75 34.29
N TYR A 2 -27.69 -41.73 34.49
CA TYR A 2 -26.79 -41.20 33.44
C TYR A 2 -27.59 -40.65 32.25
N GLU A 3 -27.77 -39.35 32.01
CA GLU A 3 -26.84 -38.22 32.14
C GLU A 3 -27.58 -36.89 32.39
N GLN A 4 -27.20 -36.19 33.45
CA GLN A 4 -27.28 -34.73 33.54
C GLN A 4 -26.03 -34.28 34.33
N ARG A 5 -24.92 -34.05 33.62
CA ARG A 5 -23.71 -33.40 34.16
C ARG A 5 -22.86 -32.90 32.99
N ASN A 6 -22.84 -31.59 32.78
CA ASN A 6 -21.63 -30.76 32.62
C ASN A 6 -21.98 -29.38 32.05
N SER A 7 -22.54 -28.54 32.91
CA SER A 7 -22.37 -27.08 32.84
C SER A 7 -21.42 -26.69 33.98
N ALA A 8 -20.59 -25.67 33.74
CA ALA A 8 -19.69 -24.99 34.67
C ALA A 8 -18.38 -25.69 35.10
N LYS A 9 -17.30 -25.43 34.36
CA LYS A 9 -15.92 -25.37 34.90
C LYS A 9 -15.19 -24.15 34.35
N GLY A 10 -15.61 -22.97 34.81
CA GLY A 10 -14.83 -21.73 34.76
C GLY A 10 -13.78 -21.70 35.89
N MET A 11 -12.63 -21.10 35.58
CA MET A 11 -11.44 -20.92 36.41
C MET A 11 -11.69 -20.71 37.91
N ARG A 12 -11.09 -21.56 38.75
CA ARG A 12 -10.76 -21.24 40.15
C ARG A 12 -9.24 -21.28 40.29
N LEU A 13 -8.56 -20.14 40.19
CA LEU A 13 -7.21 -19.99 40.72
C LEU A 13 -7.26 -20.23 42.24
N ARG A 14 -6.37 -21.09 42.76
CA ARG A 14 -6.36 -21.43 44.19
C ARG A 14 -5.77 -20.25 44.96
N ARG A 15 -6.45 -19.81 46.04
CA ARG A 15 -6.06 -18.68 46.92
C ARG A 15 -4.56 -18.62 47.31
N LYS A 16 -3.84 -19.75 47.29
CA LYS A 16 -2.40 -19.81 47.56
C LYS A 16 -1.55 -19.15 46.45
N GLU A 17 -1.94 -19.25 45.19
CA GLU A 17 -1.19 -18.67 44.06
C GLU A 17 -1.34 -17.15 44.01
N LEU A 18 -2.54 -16.65 44.31
CA LEU A 18 -2.79 -15.21 44.44
C LEU A 18 -2.01 -14.60 45.61
N PHE A 19 -1.90 -15.34 46.72
CA PHE A 19 -1.14 -14.89 47.89
C PHE A 19 0.37 -14.85 47.63
N ILE A 20 0.93 -15.84 46.92
CA ILE A 20 2.34 -15.85 46.51
C ILE A 20 2.64 -14.72 45.53
N PHE A 21 1.73 -14.46 44.57
CA PHE A 21 1.88 -13.37 43.62
C PHE A 21 1.89 -12.00 44.32
N LEU A 22 0.95 -11.79 45.25
CA LEU A 22 0.87 -10.54 46.03
C LEU A 22 2.10 -10.34 46.93
N LEU A 23 2.61 -11.40 47.56
CA LEU A 23 3.85 -11.33 48.34
C LEU A 23 5.07 -11.00 47.46
N GLY A 24 5.16 -11.58 46.26
CA GLY A 24 6.23 -11.29 45.30
C GLY A 24 6.21 -9.84 44.84
N THR A 25 5.02 -9.29 44.53
CA THR A 25 4.87 -7.89 44.14
C THR A 25 5.19 -6.92 45.28
N ALA A 26 4.82 -7.25 46.52
CA ALA A 26 5.13 -6.43 47.69
C ALA A 26 6.64 -6.41 48.00
N LEU A 27 7.32 -7.55 47.85
CA LEU A 27 8.77 -7.65 48.07
C LEU A 27 9.56 -6.87 47.00
N LEU A 28 9.14 -6.93 45.73
CA LEU A 28 9.71 -6.13 44.65
C LEU A 28 9.55 -4.62 44.90
N PHE A 29 8.39 -4.21 45.40
CA PHE A 29 8.15 -2.81 45.75
C PHE A 29 9.01 -2.34 46.93
N ALA A 30 9.19 -3.19 47.95
CA ALA A 30 10.03 -2.89 49.10
C ALA A 30 11.53 -2.80 48.75
N VAL A 31 12.02 -3.65 47.84
CA VAL A 31 13.41 -3.58 47.35
C VAL A 31 13.62 -2.34 46.49
N ALA A 32 12.65 -1.99 45.65
CA ALA A 32 12.68 -0.78 44.83
C ALA A 32 12.71 0.51 45.66
N THR A 33 11.88 0.60 46.70
CA THR A 33 11.87 1.77 47.61
C THR A 33 13.15 1.83 48.46
N PHE A 34 13.68 0.69 48.90
CA PHE A 34 14.97 0.64 49.61
C PHE A 34 16.14 1.12 48.72
N HIS A 35 16.19 0.70 47.45
CA HIS A 35 17.25 1.11 46.51
C HIS A 35 17.11 2.57 46.06
N TYR A 36 15.88 3.09 45.98
CA TYR A 36 15.63 4.51 45.71
C TYR A 36 16.10 5.41 46.88
N SER A 37 15.86 4.99 48.13
CA SER A 37 16.26 5.75 49.32
C SER A 37 17.77 5.80 49.57
N ILE A 38 18.55 4.83 49.08
CA ILE A 38 20.02 4.82 49.24
C ILE A 38 20.76 5.46 48.05
N GLY A 39 20.05 6.04 47.08
CA GLY A 39 20.64 6.88 46.02
C GLY A 39 21.48 6.14 44.98
N THR A 40 21.44 4.81 44.93
CA THR A 40 22.27 3.99 44.03
C THR A 40 21.63 3.71 42.67
N PHE A 41 20.44 4.24 42.34
CA PHE A 41 19.72 3.92 41.09
C PHE A 41 18.90 5.10 40.52
N LYS A 42 18.90 5.29 39.18
CA LYS A 42 18.17 6.38 38.48
C LYS A 42 16.90 5.88 37.77
N PRO A 43 15.86 6.72 37.58
CA PRO A 43 14.58 6.32 36.95
C PRO A 43 14.65 5.87 35.48
N SER A 44 15.77 6.08 34.80
CA SER A 44 15.98 5.66 33.40
C SER A 44 16.07 4.14 33.23
N ASP A 45 16.29 3.40 34.32
CA ASP A 45 16.65 1.98 34.24
C ASP A 45 15.43 1.04 34.34
N TRP A 46 14.22 1.60 34.50
CA TRP A 46 12.97 0.84 34.60
C TRP A 46 12.36 0.44 33.25
N PHE A 47 12.76 1.05 32.15
CA PHE A 47 12.08 0.87 30.86
C PHE A 47 12.57 -0.31 30.02
N TYR A 48 13.57 -1.09 30.47
CA TYR A 48 14.23 -2.09 29.62
C TYR A 48 13.91 -3.56 29.87
N HIS A 49 13.17 -3.95 30.91
CA HIS A 49 12.83 -5.37 31.10
C HIS A 49 11.43 -5.56 31.66
N GLY A 50 10.46 -5.75 30.75
CA GLY A 50 9.05 -5.90 31.11
C GLY A 50 8.22 -6.71 30.13
N TYR A 51 8.77 -7.76 29.49
CA TYR A 51 8.00 -8.92 29.03
C TYR A 51 8.91 -10.15 29.08
N ILE A 52 8.55 -11.14 29.90
CA ILE A 52 9.11 -12.49 29.87
C ILE A 52 8.26 -13.29 28.87
N PRO A 53 8.80 -13.74 27.73
CA PRO A 53 8.41 -15.02 27.15
C PRO A 53 9.24 -16.10 27.85
N LEU A 54 8.57 -16.97 28.61
CA LEU A 54 9.13 -18.29 28.88
C LEU A 54 9.41 -18.96 27.53
N PHE A 55 10.62 -19.51 27.39
CA PHE A 55 11.20 -20.17 26.21
C PHE A 55 11.66 -19.21 25.09
N LEU A 56 12.97 -18.93 25.06
CA LEU A 56 13.88 -19.19 23.93
C LEU A 56 15.31 -18.69 24.27
N ASP A 57 16.30 -19.47 23.86
CA ASP A 57 17.69 -19.44 24.29
C ASP A 57 18.48 -18.13 23.99
N GLY A 58 19.21 -17.63 25.00
CA GLY A 58 20.65 -17.39 24.97
C GLY A 58 21.36 -16.47 23.96
N ASN A 59 20.69 -15.81 23.00
CA ASN A 59 21.41 -15.10 21.91
C ASN A 59 20.98 -13.66 21.60
N LEU A 60 20.08 -13.05 22.39
CA LEU A 60 19.48 -11.74 22.07
C LEU A 60 20.37 -10.50 22.22
N SER A 61 21.46 -10.54 22.99
CA SER A 61 22.36 -9.40 23.18
C SER A 61 23.30 -9.13 21.99
N SER A 62 23.37 -10.06 21.02
CA SER A 62 24.26 -9.97 19.85
C SER A 62 23.69 -9.20 18.64
N LEU A 63 22.41 -8.77 18.72
CA LEU A 63 21.65 -8.24 17.58
C LEU A 63 21.65 -6.71 17.45
N SER A 64 22.00 -5.96 18.51
CA SER A 64 21.85 -4.50 18.52
C SER A 64 23.03 -3.76 17.87
N PHE A 65 24.26 -4.28 17.96
CA PHE A 65 25.45 -3.67 17.36
C PHE A 65 26.34 -4.73 16.71
N GLN A 66 26.29 -4.81 15.37
CA GLN A 66 27.20 -5.66 14.59
C GLN A 66 28.33 -4.83 14.01
N THR A 67 29.53 -5.41 13.93
CA THR A 67 30.66 -4.82 13.21
C THR A 67 30.32 -4.67 11.72
N VAL A 68 30.46 -3.45 11.19
CA VAL A 68 30.25 -3.17 9.77
C VAL A 68 31.31 -3.93 8.95
N PRO A 69 30.90 -4.82 8.03
CA PRO A 69 31.84 -5.56 7.20
C PRO A 69 32.54 -4.63 6.22
N ASP A 70 33.81 -4.91 5.89
CA ASP A 70 34.48 -4.30 4.74
C ASP A 70 34.04 -4.98 3.43
N ASP A 71 34.12 -4.26 2.32
CA ASP A 71 33.83 -4.73 0.95
C ASP A 71 32.45 -5.44 0.78
N ALA A 72 31.43 -4.85 1.38
CA ALA A 72 30.05 -5.35 1.34
C ALA A 72 29.14 -4.52 0.41
N VAL A 73 27.88 -4.97 0.27
CA VAL A 73 26.79 -4.15 -0.31
C VAL A 73 26.04 -3.48 0.84
N TYR A 74 25.94 -2.16 0.84
CA TYR A 74 25.36 -1.38 1.93
C TYR A 74 24.04 -0.74 1.52
N PHE A 75 23.04 -0.87 2.38
CA PHE A 75 21.82 -0.08 2.38
C PHE A 75 21.70 0.69 3.70
N LEU A 76 21.27 1.94 3.64
CA LEU A 76 21.06 2.78 4.82
C LEU A 76 19.59 3.21 4.91
N GLU A 77 18.89 2.79 5.97
CA GLU A 77 17.56 3.25 6.32
C GLU A 77 17.68 4.33 7.40
N THR A 78 17.53 5.60 7.00
CA THR A 78 17.75 6.77 7.87
C THR A 78 16.45 7.41 8.38
N SER A 79 15.29 6.99 7.89
CA SER A 79 14.00 7.60 8.26
C SER A 79 13.57 7.22 9.68
N GLY A 80 13.96 6.04 10.15
CA GLY A 80 13.54 5.52 11.45
C GLY A 80 12.12 4.93 11.43
N LEU A 81 11.58 4.67 10.24
CA LEU A 81 10.32 3.95 10.10
C LEU A 81 10.46 2.51 10.65
N PRO A 82 9.42 1.96 11.30
CA PRO A 82 9.48 0.62 11.87
C PRO A 82 9.34 -0.50 10.83
N PHE A 83 9.14 -0.15 9.55
CA PHE A 83 8.97 -1.09 8.44
C PHE A 83 9.59 -0.54 7.16
N LEU A 84 9.95 -1.46 6.24
CA LEU A 84 10.30 -1.15 4.86
C LEU A 84 9.15 -1.51 3.94
N ASN A 85 8.93 -0.68 2.92
CA ASN A 85 7.92 -0.97 1.89
C ASN A 85 8.42 -2.05 0.91
N LEU A 86 7.50 -2.54 0.05
CA LEU A 86 7.78 -3.60 -0.91
C LEU A 86 8.97 -3.29 -1.85
N LYS A 87 9.09 -2.05 -2.34
CA LYS A 87 10.19 -1.63 -3.21
C LYS A 87 11.52 -1.74 -2.47
N GLN A 88 11.56 -1.28 -1.22
CA GLN A 88 12.77 -1.31 -0.39
C GLN A 88 13.22 -2.72 -0.04
N LEU A 89 12.28 -3.60 0.31
CA LEU A 89 12.56 -5.02 0.53
C LEU A 89 13.05 -5.70 -0.76
N CYS A 90 12.47 -5.34 -1.90
CA CYS A 90 12.88 -5.85 -3.21
C CYS A 90 14.32 -5.43 -3.58
N SER A 91 14.70 -4.18 -3.28
CA SER A 91 16.08 -3.69 -3.46
C SER A 91 17.08 -4.56 -2.68
N ILE A 92 16.79 -4.84 -1.40
CA ILE A 92 17.65 -5.69 -0.56
C ILE A 92 17.74 -7.12 -1.10
N GLU A 93 16.60 -7.73 -1.44
CA GLU A 93 16.57 -9.08 -1.98
C GLU A 93 17.34 -9.19 -3.30
N SER A 94 17.09 -8.26 -4.23
CA SER A 94 17.76 -8.27 -5.53
C SER A 94 19.28 -8.15 -5.38
N ALA A 95 19.76 -7.26 -4.51
CA ALA A 95 21.18 -7.16 -4.19
C ALA A 95 21.75 -8.47 -3.61
N ALA A 96 21.02 -9.12 -2.69
CA ALA A 96 21.43 -10.38 -2.08
C ALA A 96 21.49 -11.53 -3.09
N LYS A 97 20.55 -11.56 -4.03
CA LYS A 97 20.48 -12.53 -5.12
C LYS A 97 21.66 -12.42 -6.09
N TYR A 98 22.06 -11.20 -6.44
CA TYR A 98 23.11 -10.94 -7.45
C TYR A 98 24.52 -10.78 -6.89
N HIS A 99 24.68 -10.82 -5.57
CA HIS A 99 25.97 -10.80 -4.88
C HIS A 99 26.05 -11.88 -3.78
N PRO A 100 25.89 -13.17 -4.11
CA PRO A 100 25.96 -14.26 -3.12
C PRO A 100 27.31 -14.32 -2.38
N GLU A 101 28.37 -13.77 -2.98
CA GLU A 101 29.73 -13.72 -2.44
C GLU A 101 29.98 -12.55 -1.47
N LYS A 102 29.17 -11.50 -1.51
CA LYS A 102 29.29 -10.33 -0.63
C LYS A 102 28.24 -10.35 0.46
N VAL A 103 28.56 -9.79 1.62
CA VAL A 103 27.55 -9.48 2.63
C VAL A 103 26.67 -8.34 2.10
N VAL A 104 25.36 -8.49 2.21
CA VAL A 104 24.40 -7.40 2.04
C VAL A 104 24.06 -6.87 3.43
N PHE A 105 24.67 -5.75 3.79
CA PHE A 105 24.54 -5.10 5.09
C PHE A 105 23.52 -3.97 5.04
N VAL A 106 22.42 -4.15 5.78
CA VAL A 106 21.33 -3.16 5.88
C VAL A 106 21.40 -2.51 7.26
N ALA A 107 21.84 -1.25 7.30
CA ALA A 107 21.86 -0.47 8.52
C ALA A 107 20.53 0.26 8.70
N VAL A 108 19.85 0.06 9.83
CA VAL A 108 18.51 0.63 10.08
C VAL A 108 18.46 1.48 11.32
N LYS A 109 17.80 2.63 11.24
CA LYS A 109 17.65 3.52 12.40
C LYS A 109 16.65 2.99 13.45
N SER A 110 15.61 2.26 13.01
CA SER A 110 14.58 1.72 13.90
C SER A 110 14.88 0.28 14.34
N GLU A 111 14.99 0.05 15.65
CA GLU A 111 15.16 -1.31 16.18
C GLU A 111 13.95 -2.21 15.93
N ARG A 112 12.74 -1.64 15.84
CA ARG A 112 11.51 -2.41 15.56
C ARG A 112 11.59 -3.17 14.24
N PHE A 113 12.29 -2.60 13.24
CA PHE A 113 12.46 -3.26 11.95
C PHE A 113 13.23 -4.59 12.06
N LEU A 114 14.21 -4.68 12.97
CA LEU A 114 15.06 -5.87 13.16
C LEU A 114 14.27 -7.14 13.50
N TYR A 115 13.04 -6.98 13.99
CA TYR A 115 12.16 -8.06 14.45
C TYR A 115 10.95 -8.27 13.53
N SER A 116 10.87 -7.57 12.40
CA SER A 116 9.73 -7.66 11.48
C SER A 116 9.71 -8.97 10.69
N ASP A 117 8.51 -9.44 10.32
CA ASP A 117 8.33 -10.65 9.50
C ASP A 117 9.04 -10.55 8.14
N SER A 118 9.09 -9.37 7.55
CA SER A 118 9.81 -9.12 6.29
C SER A 118 11.32 -9.30 6.43
N VAL A 119 11.91 -8.91 7.57
CA VAL A 119 13.31 -9.20 7.89
C VAL A 119 13.55 -10.70 8.06
N ASN A 120 12.62 -11.40 8.71
CA ASN A 120 12.73 -12.85 8.86
C ASN A 120 12.71 -13.56 7.50
N VAL A 121 11.88 -13.11 6.56
CA VAL A 121 11.87 -13.63 5.19
C VAL A 121 13.22 -13.45 4.51
N LEU A 122 13.84 -12.26 4.60
CA LEU A 122 15.16 -12.02 4.00
C LEU A 122 16.23 -12.91 4.62
N ARG A 123 16.33 -12.95 5.96
CA ARG A 123 17.36 -13.74 6.67
C ARG A 123 17.22 -15.25 6.46
N GLN A 124 16.00 -15.76 6.36
CA GLN A 124 15.75 -17.19 6.14
C GLN A 124 16.11 -17.63 4.71
N ASN A 125 15.97 -16.74 3.73
CA ASN A 125 16.19 -17.08 2.32
C ASN A 125 17.60 -16.70 1.82
N TYR A 126 18.25 -15.73 2.46
CA TYR A 126 19.55 -15.19 2.03
C TYR A 126 20.52 -15.12 3.21
N LYS A 127 21.46 -16.06 3.26
CA LYS A 127 22.48 -16.15 4.31
C LYS A 127 23.46 -14.98 4.31
N ASN A 128 23.60 -14.32 3.17
CA ASN A 128 24.46 -13.15 2.99
C ASN A 128 23.79 -11.83 3.43
N VAL A 129 22.52 -11.83 3.85
CA VAL A 129 21.86 -10.61 4.37
C VAL A 129 22.12 -10.45 5.86
N ARG A 130 22.70 -9.31 6.24
CA ARG A 130 22.88 -8.87 7.63
C ARG A 130 22.16 -7.56 7.84
N ILE A 131 21.39 -7.47 8.92
CA ILE A 131 20.62 -6.26 9.25
C ILE A 131 20.95 -5.87 10.68
N ALA A 132 21.39 -4.64 10.88
CA ALA A 132 21.88 -4.12 12.16
C ALA A 132 21.43 -2.68 12.38
N ARG A 133 21.48 -2.24 13.65
CA ARG A 133 21.15 -0.85 14.00
C ARG A 133 22.19 0.10 13.41
N LEU A 134 21.71 1.21 12.86
CA LEU A 134 22.52 2.34 12.41
C LEU A 134 22.84 3.23 13.61
N ASP A 135 24.13 3.40 13.89
CA ASP A 135 24.66 4.36 14.86
C ASP A 135 25.51 5.42 14.14
N PRO A 136 24.97 6.63 13.89
CA PRO A 136 25.67 7.68 13.15
C PRO A 136 27.03 8.07 13.75
N ASP A 137 27.19 8.04 15.08
CA ASP A 137 28.45 8.45 15.71
C ASP A 137 29.56 7.45 15.40
N SER A 138 29.28 6.16 15.53
CA SER A 138 30.20 5.09 15.14
C SER A 138 30.51 5.10 13.64
N TRP A 139 29.50 5.34 12.80
CA TRP A 139 29.67 5.42 11.34
C TRP A 139 30.60 6.56 10.95
N LEU A 140 30.40 7.74 11.54
CA LEU A 140 31.16 8.95 11.19
C LEU A 140 32.51 9.03 11.92
N ASN A 141 32.74 8.26 12.98
CA ASN A 141 34.01 8.29 13.71
C ASN A 141 35.20 8.13 12.76
N SER A 142 36.28 8.87 13.06
CA SER A 142 37.51 8.94 12.28
C SER A 142 37.34 9.53 10.88
N THR A 143 36.28 10.31 10.64
CA THR A 143 36.09 11.10 9.42
C THR A 143 35.96 12.59 9.76
N VAL A 144 36.18 13.46 8.77
CA VAL A 144 35.94 14.90 8.88
C VAL A 144 34.47 15.25 9.19
N LEU A 145 33.55 14.32 8.91
CA LEU A 145 32.13 14.49 9.17
C LEU A 145 31.76 14.30 10.65
N PHE A 146 32.60 13.65 11.46
CA PHE A 146 32.30 13.39 12.87
C PHE A 146 32.12 14.68 13.67
N SER A 147 33.07 15.62 13.54
CA SER A 147 32.99 16.92 14.22
C SER A 147 31.90 17.80 13.59
N TRP A 148 31.80 17.79 12.26
CA TRP A 148 30.78 18.56 11.53
C TRP A 148 29.35 18.16 11.93
N MET A 149 29.08 16.87 12.14
CA MET A 149 27.75 16.37 12.53
C MET A 149 27.28 16.98 13.86
N LYS A 150 28.22 17.25 14.77
CA LYS A 150 27.94 17.87 16.09
C LYS A 150 27.61 19.36 16.01
N ASN A 151 27.87 20.04 14.90
CA ASN A 151 27.50 21.44 14.70
C ASN A 151 25.99 21.65 14.52
N GLY A 152 25.19 20.57 14.43
CA GLY A 152 23.73 20.62 14.39
C GLY A 152 23.12 21.10 13.07
N LEU A 153 23.93 21.39 12.05
CA LEU A 153 23.48 21.87 10.73
C LEU A 153 22.54 20.87 10.04
N LEU A 154 22.86 19.56 10.10
CA LEU A 154 22.00 18.52 9.55
C LEU A 154 20.63 18.48 10.24
N GLY A 155 20.60 18.76 11.55
CA GLY A 155 19.36 18.86 12.33
C GLY A 155 18.45 20.02 11.91
N LYS A 156 18.99 21.05 11.24
CA LYS A 156 18.26 22.21 10.70
C LYS A 156 17.84 22.03 9.24
N SER A 157 18.27 20.97 8.57
CA SER A 157 17.91 20.73 7.17
C SER A 157 16.41 20.52 6.98
N SER A 158 15.85 21.01 5.87
CA SER A 158 14.50 20.73 5.41
C SER A 158 14.34 19.28 4.91
N TYR A 159 15.47 18.60 4.63
CA TYR A 159 15.54 17.25 4.05
C TYR A 159 16.42 16.31 4.90
N LYS A 160 16.25 16.35 6.23
CA LYS A 160 17.12 15.66 7.23
C LYS A 160 17.39 14.19 6.88
N THR A 161 16.37 13.45 6.49
CA THR A 161 16.48 12.01 6.15
C THR A 161 17.36 11.77 4.94
N SER A 162 17.08 12.48 3.84
CA SER A 162 17.84 12.36 2.58
C SER A 162 19.28 12.82 2.77
N HIS A 163 19.48 13.98 3.40
CA HIS A 163 20.81 14.52 3.65
C HIS A 163 21.61 13.65 4.63
N MET A 164 20.98 13.00 5.61
CA MET A 164 21.66 12.01 6.45
C MET A 164 22.16 10.83 5.60
N SER A 165 21.36 10.34 4.65
CA SER A 165 21.76 9.27 3.73
C SER A 165 22.92 9.70 2.82
N ASP A 166 22.89 10.93 2.31
CA ASP A 166 23.97 11.50 1.50
C ASP A 166 25.30 11.57 2.26
N VAL A 167 25.27 12.00 3.51
CA VAL A 167 26.47 12.09 4.36
C VAL A 167 27.01 10.70 4.69
N LEU A 168 26.12 9.80 5.13
CA LEU A 168 26.53 8.47 5.59
C LEU A 168 27.03 7.58 4.45
N ARG A 169 26.52 7.73 3.21
CA ARG A 169 27.00 6.90 2.08
C ARG A 169 28.46 7.15 1.74
N TYR A 170 28.91 8.42 1.79
CA TYR A 170 30.32 8.76 1.57
C TYR A 170 31.21 8.19 2.67
N ALA A 171 30.82 8.38 3.94
CA ALA A 171 31.56 7.85 5.07
C ALA A 171 31.64 6.32 5.07
N THR A 172 30.53 5.65 4.73
CA THR A 172 30.45 4.19 4.65
C THR A 172 31.45 3.64 3.63
N LEU A 173 31.39 4.13 2.38
CA LEU A 173 32.31 3.68 1.34
C LEU A 173 33.76 4.09 1.62
N TYR A 174 34.01 5.26 2.21
CA TYR A 174 35.36 5.68 2.55
C TYR A 174 35.99 4.74 3.60
N LYS A 175 35.22 4.36 4.62
CA LYS A 175 35.72 3.50 5.71
C LYS A 175 35.78 2.02 5.36
N HIS A 176 34.91 1.55 4.48
CA HIS A 176 34.71 0.11 4.29
C HIS A 176 34.92 -0.36 2.85
N GLY A 177 34.95 0.54 1.87
CA GLY A 177 34.89 0.19 0.45
C GLY A 177 33.59 -0.52 0.09
N GLY A 178 33.52 -1.12 -1.09
CA GLY A 178 32.39 -1.95 -1.52
C GLY A 178 31.36 -1.18 -2.35
N ILE A 179 30.08 -1.53 -2.17
CA ILE A 179 28.97 -1.11 -3.02
C ILE A 179 27.91 -0.44 -2.15
N TYR A 180 27.55 0.80 -2.43
CA TYR A 180 26.41 1.47 -1.81
C TYR A 180 25.22 1.50 -2.78
N LEU A 181 24.03 1.21 -2.26
CA LEU A 181 22.76 1.27 -2.96
C LEU A 181 21.71 2.01 -2.13
N ASP A 182 20.99 2.94 -2.76
CA ASP A 182 19.75 3.47 -2.17
C ASP A 182 18.68 2.36 -2.10
N LEU A 183 17.75 2.48 -1.14
CA LEU A 183 16.71 1.48 -0.90
C LEU A 183 15.65 1.41 -2.02
N ASP A 184 15.84 2.07 -3.14
CA ASP A 184 15.00 2.07 -4.33
C ASP A 184 15.77 1.68 -5.60
N ALA A 185 16.92 1.02 -5.43
CA ALA A 185 17.75 0.44 -6.48
C ALA A 185 17.54 -1.07 -6.62
N ILE A 186 16.86 -1.51 -7.68
CA ILE A 186 16.71 -2.93 -8.01
C ILE A 186 17.91 -3.41 -8.81
N VAL A 187 18.66 -4.37 -8.26
CA VAL A 187 19.82 -4.96 -8.93
C VAL A 187 19.37 -6.04 -9.91
N GLN A 188 19.79 -5.93 -11.17
CA GLN A 188 19.49 -6.91 -12.22
C GLN A 188 20.70 -7.78 -12.58
N LYS A 189 21.92 -7.27 -12.38
CA LYS A 189 23.20 -7.91 -12.71
C LYS A 189 24.22 -7.62 -11.61
N SER A 190 25.19 -8.50 -11.43
CA SER A 190 26.27 -8.28 -10.45
C SER A 190 27.05 -7.00 -10.77
N LEU A 191 27.37 -6.23 -9.74
CA LEU A 191 28.17 -5.01 -9.79
C LEU A 191 29.65 -5.28 -9.48
N GLY A 192 30.03 -6.53 -9.21
CA GLY A 192 31.38 -6.89 -8.77
C GLY A 192 32.50 -6.62 -9.79
N SER A 193 32.16 -6.44 -11.07
CA SER A 193 33.12 -6.04 -12.11
C SER A 193 33.41 -4.53 -12.13
N LEU A 194 32.58 -3.73 -11.48
CA LEU A 194 32.74 -2.28 -11.42
C LEU A 194 33.77 -1.91 -10.36
N LYS A 195 34.50 -0.82 -10.61
CA LYS A 195 35.52 -0.32 -9.70
C LYS A 195 35.54 1.20 -9.72
N ASN A 196 35.47 1.81 -8.54
CA ASN A 196 35.45 3.28 -8.38
C ASN A 196 34.45 3.94 -9.35
N SER A 197 33.24 3.38 -9.41
CA SER A 197 32.23 3.68 -10.42
C SER A 197 30.97 4.29 -9.84
N LEU A 198 30.37 5.21 -10.59
CA LEU A 198 29.02 5.75 -10.40
C LEU A 198 28.46 6.16 -11.77
N ALA A 199 27.18 6.52 -11.90
CA ALA A 199 26.60 6.89 -13.19
C ALA A 199 26.05 8.32 -13.26
N LEU A 200 25.94 8.81 -14.49
CA LEU A 200 25.15 9.99 -14.84
C LEU A 200 23.66 9.69 -14.73
N GLU A 201 22.87 10.57 -14.13
CA GLU A 201 21.40 10.52 -14.19
C GLU A 201 20.86 11.34 -15.39
N GLY A 202 21.65 12.30 -15.85
CA GLY A 202 21.33 13.20 -16.95
C GLY A 202 22.57 14.05 -17.21
N ILE A 203 22.45 15.37 -16.98
CA ILE A 203 23.63 16.26 -16.96
C ILE A 203 24.41 16.19 -15.64
N LEU A 204 23.83 15.56 -14.61
CA LEU A 204 24.42 15.38 -13.29
C LEU A 204 24.80 13.92 -13.07
N ALA A 205 25.82 13.71 -12.24
CA ALA A 205 26.12 12.43 -11.62
C ALA A 205 25.29 12.25 -10.33
N ASN A 206 24.92 11.01 -10.04
CA ASN A 206 24.10 10.68 -8.87
C ASN A 206 24.80 9.64 -7.98
N GLY A 207 24.65 9.78 -6.67
CA GLY A 207 25.25 8.92 -5.64
C GLY A 207 24.38 7.78 -5.14
N ALA A 208 23.25 7.48 -5.79
CA ALA A 208 22.34 6.40 -5.38
C ALA A 208 22.92 5.00 -5.61
N VAL A 209 23.87 4.87 -6.53
CA VAL A 209 24.64 3.65 -6.78
C VAL A 209 26.11 4.04 -6.90
N MET A 210 26.93 3.55 -5.97
CA MET A 210 28.35 3.89 -5.90
C MET A 210 29.17 2.65 -5.56
N VAL A 211 30.24 2.40 -6.31
CA VAL A 211 31.15 1.26 -6.11
C VAL A 211 32.54 1.83 -5.92
N PHE A 212 33.16 1.70 -4.74
CA PHE A 212 34.44 2.34 -4.46
C PHE A 212 35.36 1.49 -3.58
N ASP A 213 36.65 1.61 -3.83
CA ASP A 213 37.69 1.10 -2.95
C ASP A 213 37.67 1.86 -1.61
N LYS A 214 38.05 1.16 -0.54
CA LYS A 214 38.23 1.74 0.79
C LYS A 214 39.27 2.86 0.74
N HIS A 215 39.00 3.97 1.43
CA HIS A 215 39.80 5.19 1.47
C HIS A 215 40.02 5.91 0.13
N HIS A 216 39.14 5.70 -0.87
CA HIS A 216 39.30 6.38 -2.15
C HIS A 216 39.24 7.93 -1.99
N PRO A 217 40.21 8.71 -2.53
CA PRO A 217 40.30 10.15 -2.27
C PRO A 217 39.08 10.95 -2.75
N PHE A 218 38.42 10.50 -3.83
CA PHE A 218 37.16 11.09 -4.28
C PHE A 218 36.10 11.15 -3.18
N LEU A 219 35.97 10.11 -2.36
CA LEU A 219 35.01 10.08 -1.26
C LEU A 219 35.42 11.04 -0.13
N GLN A 220 36.73 11.19 0.10
CA GLN A 220 37.26 12.18 1.03
C GLN A 220 36.92 13.60 0.57
N ASP A 221 37.04 13.90 -0.72
CA ASP A 221 36.64 15.19 -1.29
C ASP A 221 35.13 15.43 -1.19
N CYS A 222 34.30 14.40 -1.37
CA CYS A 222 32.86 14.50 -1.12
C CYS A 222 32.55 14.87 0.34
N MET A 223 33.23 14.23 1.30
CA MET A 223 33.10 14.55 2.71
C MET A 223 33.60 15.98 3.03
N ASN A 224 34.70 16.42 2.43
CA ASN A 224 35.21 17.78 2.59
C ASN A 224 34.24 18.83 2.00
N ASP A 225 33.68 18.57 0.82
CA ASP A 225 32.69 19.46 0.20
C ASP A 225 31.42 19.56 1.06
N THR A 226 31.01 18.46 1.72
CA THR A 226 29.93 18.47 2.71
C THR A 226 30.24 19.45 3.84
N VAL A 227 31.42 19.38 4.45
CA VAL A 227 31.79 20.27 5.57
C VAL A 227 31.76 21.75 5.15
N LEU A 228 32.22 22.05 3.93
CA LEU A 228 32.38 23.41 3.45
C LEU A 228 31.11 24.03 2.87
N LYS A 229 30.25 23.22 2.24
CA LYS A 229 29.16 23.71 1.36
C LYS A 229 27.81 23.08 1.67
N PHE A 230 27.64 22.45 2.83
CA PHE A 230 26.36 21.88 3.22
C PHE A 230 25.23 22.91 3.09
N ASN A 231 24.19 22.55 2.34
CA ASN A 231 23.01 23.39 2.19
C ASN A 231 21.75 22.60 2.59
N GLY A 232 21.22 22.90 3.77
CA GLY A 232 20.03 22.23 4.31
C GLY A 232 18.72 22.59 3.59
N ALA A 233 18.70 23.66 2.78
CA ALA A 233 17.50 24.18 2.13
C ALA A 233 17.27 23.60 0.72
N ASP A 234 18.27 22.97 0.12
CA ASP A 234 18.20 22.40 -1.24
C ASP A 234 18.40 20.88 -1.18
N TRP A 235 17.37 20.14 -1.58
CA TRP A 235 17.34 18.67 -1.55
C TRP A 235 18.55 18.05 -2.25
N GLY A 236 18.88 18.49 -3.47
CA GLY A 236 19.94 17.87 -4.28
C GLY A 236 21.35 18.38 -4.00
N SER A 237 21.50 19.41 -3.16
CA SER A 237 22.76 20.14 -2.98
C SER A 237 23.90 19.32 -2.36
N ASN A 238 23.54 18.34 -1.53
CA ASN A 238 24.44 17.48 -0.74
C ASN A 238 24.58 16.05 -1.32
N GLY A 239 23.69 15.68 -2.24
CA GLY A 239 23.72 14.42 -2.99
C GLY A 239 24.18 14.66 -4.44
N PRO A 240 23.31 14.54 -5.46
CA PRO A 240 23.69 14.63 -6.87
C PRO A 240 24.49 15.88 -7.27
N LYS A 241 24.13 17.07 -6.76
CA LYS A 241 24.86 18.31 -7.07
C LYS A 241 26.25 18.32 -6.43
N LEU A 242 26.42 17.72 -5.24
CA LEU A 242 27.73 17.60 -4.58
C LEU A 242 28.63 16.66 -5.36
N VAL A 243 28.17 15.44 -5.64
CA VAL A 243 28.89 14.45 -6.44
C VAL A 243 29.31 15.05 -7.79
N SER A 244 28.39 15.75 -8.45
CA SER A 244 28.67 16.41 -9.73
C SER A 244 29.73 17.52 -9.60
N ARG A 245 29.66 18.38 -8.57
CA ARG A 245 30.67 19.44 -8.34
C ARG A 245 32.05 18.87 -8.06
N VAL A 246 32.15 17.78 -7.29
CA VAL A 246 33.44 17.13 -7.01
C VAL A 246 33.96 16.47 -8.29
N LEU A 247 33.12 15.75 -9.03
CA LEU A 247 33.49 15.16 -10.32
C LEU A 247 33.94 16.21 -11.33
N SER A 248 33.29 17.37 -11.42
CA SER A 248 33.71 18.42 -12.35
C SER A 248 35.16 18.86 -12.09
N LYS A 249 35.61 18.88 -10.83
CA LYS A 249 37.01 19.13 -10.48
C LYS A 249 37.91 17.97 -10.89
N TRP A 250 37.50 16.73 -10.62
CA TRP A 250 38.25 15.52 -10.95
C TRP A 250 38.37 15.28 -12.47
N CYS A 251 37.33 15.62 -13.23
CA CYS A 251 37.30 15.54 -14.69
C CYS A 251 37.92 16.78 -15.36
N ASN A 252 38.29 17.81 -14.59
CA ASN A 252 38.70 19.13 -15.09
C ASN A 252 37.73 19.68 -16.16
N SER A 253 36.42 19.52 -15.94
CA SER A 253 35.37 19.85 -16.90
C SER A 253 34.11 20.36 -16.21
N THR A 254 33.49 21.38 -16.79
CA THR A 254 32.19 21.90 -16.36
C THR A 254 31.02 21.03 -16.84
N SER A 255 31.24 20.19 -17.85
CA SER A 255 30.25 19.25 -18.37
C SER A 255 30.73 17.81 -18.17
N LEU A 256 29.90 17.00 -17.52
CA LEU A 256 30.21 15.60 -17.24
C LEU A 256 29.76 14.72 -18.41
N SER A 257 30.63 13.79 -18.81
CA SER A 257 30.35 12.79 -19.84
C SER A 257 30.87 11.42 -19.39
N PRO A 258 30.31 10.31 -19.90
CA PRO A 258 30.79 8.99 -19.53
C PRO A 258 32.28 8.81 -19.86
N GLY A 259 33.03 8.19 -18.96
CA GLY A 259 34.47 8.03 -19.09
C GLY A 259 35.17 7.85 -17.74
N ILE A 260 36.49 7.91 -17.72
CA ILE A 260 37.29 7.77 -16.50
C ILE A 260 37.91 9.13 -16.16
N CYS A 261 37.64 9.62 -14.95
CA CYS A 261 38.18 10.87 -14.41
C CYS A 261 39.08 10.57 -13.21
N GLN A 262 40.40 10.64 -13.41
CA GLN A 262 41.41 10.40 -12.36
C GLN A 262 41.14 9.10 -11.55
N GLY A 263 40.77 8.02 -12.25
CA GLY A 263 40.47 6.71 -11.64
C GLY A 263 39.02 6.50 -11.20
N VAL A 264 38.16 7.52 -11.28
CA VAL A 264 36.71 7.39 -11.10
C VAL A 264 36.03 7.10 -12.44
N HIS A 265 35.38 5.95 -12.57
CA HIS A 265 34.66 5.55 -13.77
C HIS A 265 33.21 6.05 -13.75
N LEU A 266 32.94 7.09 -14.54
CA LEU A 266 31.62 7.65 -14.73
C LEU A 266 30.88 6.89 -15.85
N LEU A 267 29.88 6.11 -15.46
CA LEU A 267 29.06 5.28 -16.34
C LEU A 267 27.94 6.10 -17.00
N PRO A 268 27.45 5.68 -18.18
CA PRO A 268 26.30 6.30 -18.83
C PRO A 268 25.01 6.08 -18.03
N LYS A 269 24.00 6.93 -18.25
CA LYS A 269 22.71 6.84 -17.56
C LYS A 269 22.00 5.51 -17.72
N THR A 270 22.20 4.83 -18.84
CA THR A 270 21.63 3.50 -19.10
C THR A 270 22.13 2.43 -18.13
N ALA A 271 23.24 2.66 -17.41
CA ALA A 271 23.75 1.70 -16.44
C ALA A 271 22.86 1.57 -15.20
N PHE A 272 22.41 2.69 -14.62
CA PHE A 272 21.66 2.74 -13.34
C PHE A 272 20.35 3.54 -13.39
N TYR A 273 20.20 4.46 -14.35
CA TYR A 273 19.15 5.48 -14.43
C TYR A 273 18.49 5.51 -15.82
N ALA A 274 18.24 4.32 -16.40
CA ALA A 274 17.73 4.20 -17.77
C ALA A 274 16.37 4.88 -17.96
N ILE A 275 15.51 4.85 -16.93
CA ILE A 275 14.28 5.66 -16.85
C ILE A 275 14.60 6.92 -16.03
N PRO A 276 14.56 8.13 -16.63
CA PRO A 276 14.89 9.37 -15.96
C PRO A 276 13.93 9.72 -14.81
N TRP A 277 14.40 10.59 -13.91
CA TRP A 277 13.60 11.12 -12.79
C TRP A 277 12.22 11.67 -13.19
N ALA A 278 12.14 12.38 -14.32
CA ALA A 278 10.90 12.99 -14.79
C ALA A 278 9.88 11.99 -15.38
N GLU A 279 10.33 10.76 -15.64
CA GLU A 279 9.65 9.71 -16.38
C GLU A 279 9.33 8.50 -15.48
N TRP A 280 9.39 8.68 -14.15
CA TRP A 280 9.20 7.63 -13.15
C TRP A 280 7.87 6.88 -13.27
N GLN A 281 6.83 7.53 -13.80
CA GLN A 281 5.48 6.97 -13.95
C GLN A 281 5.47 5.72 -14.82
N HIS A 282 6.40 5.63 -15.78
CA HIS A 282 6.55 4.48 -16.67
C HIS A 282 6.79 3.16 -15.91
N PHE A 283 7.26 3.19 -14.66
CA PHE A 283 7.38 1.97 -13.85
C PHE A 283 6.03 1.37 -13.41
N PHE A 284 4.95 2.14 -13.49
CA PHE A 284 3.63 1.79 -12.94
C PHE A 284 2.50 1.81 -13.97
N VAL A 285 2.83 1.92 -15.26
CA VAL A 285 1.86 1.78 -16.35
C VAL A 285 1.42 0.33 -16.52
N GLU A 286 0.13 0.12 -16.78
CA GLU A 286 -0.44 -1.22 -16.98
C GLU A 286 -0.63 -1.56 -18.47
N ASP A 287 -0.48 -0.59 -19.36
CA ASP A 287 -0.49 -0.83 -20.79
C ASP A 287 0.66 -1.77 -21.19
N ALA A 288 0.33 -2.85 -21.90
CA ALA A 288 1.29 -3.90 -22.20
C ALA A 288 2.37 -3.44 -23.18
N VAL A 289 2.04 -2.55 -24.12
CA VAL A 289 3.00 -2.03 -25.12
C VAL A 289 4.02 -1.13 -24.44
N GLU A 290 3.54 -0.17 -23.66
CA GLU A 290 4.39 0.73 -22.89
C GLU A 290 5.22 -0.03 -21.85
N SER A 291 4.61 -0.98 -21.15
CA SER A 291 5.33 -1.85 -20.22
C SER A 291 6.46 -2.62 -20.89
N ASN A 292 6.23 -3.20 -22.07
CA ASN A 292 7.26 -3.91 -22.82
C ASN A 292 8.40 -2.97 -23.25
N ALA A 293 8.08 -1.75 -23.71
CA ALA A 293 9.09 -0.76 -24.06
C ALA A 293 9.97 -0.40 -22.85
N VAL A 294 9.38 -0.20 -21.68
CA VAL A 294 10.12 0.07 -20.44
C VAL A 294 11.02 -1.10 -20.08
N MET A 295 10.50 -2.33 -20.13
CA MET A 295 11.28 -3.53 -19.84
C MET A 295 12.45 -3.72 -20.82
N GLU A 296 12.29 -3.35 -22.08
CA GLU A 296 13.36 -3.35 -23.08
C GLU A 296 14.43 -2.29 -22.76
N ILE A 297 14.02 -1.07 -22.44
CA ILE A 297 14.93 0.04 -22.07
C ILE A 297 15.82 -0.35 -20.87
N VAL A 298 15.25 -0.99 -19.86
CA VAL A 298 15.98 -1.35 -18.62
C VAL A 298 16.71 -2.69 -18.70
N SER A 299 16.49 -3.49 -19.75
CA SER A 299 17.00 -4.87 -19.85
C SER A 299 18.52 -4.97 -19.73
N GLU A 300 19.24 -3.97 -20.26
CA GLU A 300 20.69 -3.94 -20.21
C GLU A 300 21.29 -3.27 -18.98
N SER A 301 20.47 -2.59 -18.17
CA SER A 301 20.91 -1.89 -16.97
C SER A 301 21.41 -2.85 -15.90
N TYR A 302 22.47 -2.46 -15.19
CA TYR A 302 22.91 -3.15 -13.98
C TYR A 302 21.89 -2.99 -12.85
N VAL A 303 21.35 -1.77 -12.73
CA VAL A 303 20.42 -1.35 -11.68
C VAL A 303 19.26 -0.58 -12.30
N VAL A 304 18.06 -0.78 -11.76
CA VAL A 304 16.89 0.06 -12.04
C VAL A 304 16.60 0.90 -10.80
N HIS A 305 16.80 2.21 -10.90
CA HIS A 305 16.52 3.15 -9.83
C HIS A 305 15.08 3.68 -9.92
N LEU A 306 14.30 3.55 -8.84
CA LEU A 306 12.85 3.77 -8.85
C LEU A 306 12.41 5.16 -8.36
N TRP A 307 13.32 6.05 -7.96
CA TRP A 307 12.98 7.43 -7.56
C TRP A 307 11.96 7.50 -6.41
N ASN A 308 12.31 6.96 -5.24
CA ASN A 308 11.42 6.76 -4.08
C ASN A 308 10.66 8.02 -3.63
N LEU A 309 11.21 9.22 -3.85
CA LEU A 309 10.52 10.47 -3.57
C LEU A 309 9.15 10.55 -4.28
N HIS A 310 9.08 10.07 -5.53
CA HIS A 310 7.84 9.97 -6.30
C HIS A 310 7.10 8.67 -6.04
N THR A 311 7.83 7.55 -6.01
CA THR A 311 7.23 6.23 -6.15
C THR A 311 6.83 5.59 -4.84
N SER A 312 7.31 6.11 -3.70
CA SER A 312 7.08 5.53 -2.36
C SER A 312 5.60 5.20 -2.09
N LYS A 313 4.70 6.13 -2.42
CA LYS A 313 3.25 6.03 -2.19
C LYS A 313 2.45 5.42 -3.34
N VAL A 314 3.09 5.11 -4.46
CA VAL A 314 2.39 4.56 -5.64
C VAL A 314 1.98 3.12 -5.36
N PRO A 315 0.70 2.75 -5.56
CA PRO A 315 0.23 1.38 -5.39
C PRO A 315 0.96 0.42 -6.33
N VAL A 316 1.48 -0.67 -5.76
CA VAL A 316 2.07 -1.76 -6.53
C VAL A 316 1.02 -2.84 -6.72
N LYS A 317 0.67 -3.14 -7.96
CA LYS A 317 -0.19 -4.27 -8.30
C LYS A 317 0.70 -5.46 -8.70
N LEU A 318 1.01 -6.31 -7.72
CA LEU A 318 1.96 -7.41 -7.88
C LEU A 318 1.60 -8.44 -8.96
N ASP A 319 0.35 -8.48 -9.44
CA ASP A 319 -0.11 -9.37 -10.52
C ASP A 319 -0.36 -8.65 -11.86
N SER A 320 -0.05 -7.35 -11.95
CA SER A 320 -0.29 -6.54 -13.15
C SER A 320 0.85 -6.56 -14.18
N TYR A 321 0.66 -5.85 -15.30
CA TYR A 321 1.70 -5.60 -16.28
C TYR A 321 2.65 -4.45 -15.93
N GLN A 322 2.55 -3.86 -14.73
CA GLN A 322 3.47 -2.80 -14.30
C GLN A 322 4.94 -3.23 -14.44
N PRO A 323 5.81 -2.43 -15.11
CA PRO A 323 7.23 -2.75 -15.21
C PRO A 323 7.89 -3.02 -13.87
N PHE A 324 7.55 -2.26 -12.82
CA PHE A 324 8.01 -2.57 -11.46
C PHE A 324 7.55 -3.95 -10.97
N ALA A 325 6.27 -4.32 -11.16
CA ALA A 325 5.77 -5.64 -10.75
C ALA A 325 6.50 -6.78 -11.50
N ARG A 326 6.80 -6.57 -12.79
CA ARG A 326 7.58 -7.50 -13.60
C ARG A 326 9.02 -7.63 -13.11
N LEU A 327 9.70 -6.50 -12.87
CA LEU A 327 11.04 -6.46 -12.27
C LEU A 327 11.06 -7.15 -10.90
N ALA A 328 10.06 -6.89 -10.06
CA ALA A 328 9.98 -7.47 -8.73
C ALA A 328 9.86 -9.00 -8.77
N ARG A 329 8.97 -9.54 -9.63
CA ARG A 329 8.85 -11.00 -9.80
C ARG A 329 10.15 -11.65 -10.28
N MET A 330 10.91 -10.96 -11.14
CA MET A 330 12.17 -11.48 -11.66
C MET A 330 13.32 -11.41 -10.64
N HIS A 331 13.43 -10.31 -9.90
CA HIS A 331 14.62 -9.99 -9.12
C HIS A 331 14.45 -10.13 -7.60
N CYS A 332 13.21 -10.11 -7.09
CA CYS A 332 12.91 -10.27 -5.66
C CYS A 332 11.71 -11.21 -5.38
N PRO A 333 11.77 -12.47 -5.83
CA PRO A 333 10.66 -13.41 -5.75
C PRO A 333 10.22 -13.74 -4.31
N ARG A 334 11.13 -13.76 -3.32
CA ARG A 334 10.77 -14.12 -1.93
C ARG A 334 9.95 -13.04 -1.24
N ILE A 335 10.28 -11.79 -1.53
CA ILE A 335 9.54 -10.63 -1.06
C ILE A 335 8.21 -10.50 -1.77
N CYS A 336 8.13 -10.79 -3.08
CA CYS A 336 6.85 -10.92 -3.78
C CYS A 336 5.96 -12.01 -3.13
N ASP A 337 6.52 -13.19 -2.85
CA ASP A 337 5.80 -14.28 -2.17
C ASP A 337 5.33 -13.88 -0.76
N TYR A 338 6.15 -13.11 -0.03
CA TYR A 338 5.79 -12.59 1.28
C TYR A 338 4.66 -11.58 1.20
N ALA A 339 4.77 -10.59 0.32
CA ALA A 339 3.75 -9.56 0.12
C ALA A 339 2.42 -10.18 -0.32
N GLY A 340 2.45 -11.14 -1.23
CA GLY A 340 1.27 -11.93 -1.62
C GLY A 340 0.64 -12.65 -0.42
N ARG A 341 1.44 -13.28 0.47
CA ARG A 341 0.92 -13.97 1.68
C ARG A 341 0.42 -13.05 2.78
N THR A 342 0.95 -11.83 2.91
CA THR A 342 0.49 -10.86 3.91
C THR A 342 -0.85 -10.26 3.51
N LEU A 343 -1.05 -9.99 2.21
CA LEU A 343 -2.36 -9.63 1.66
C LEU A 343 -3.42 -10.70 1.94
N VAL A 344 -2.99 -11.97 2.02
CA VAL A 344 -3.84 -13.11 2.37
C VAL A 344 -4.25 -13.18 3.84
N LYS A 345 -3.42 -12.71 4.76
CA LYS A 345 -3.77 -12.67 6.18
C LYS A 345 -4.75 -11.55 6.52
N SER A 346 -4.85 -10.51 5.69
CA SER A 346 -5.85 -9.43 5.77
C SER A 346 -7.16 -9.74 5.02
N GLY A 347 -7.43 -11.01 4.69
CA GLY A 347 -8.68 -11.44 4.06
C GLY A 347 -8.66 -11.59 2.53
N CYS A 348 -7.49 -11.65 1.89
CA CYS A 348 -7.38 -11.81 0.42
C CYS A 348 -6.75 -13.17 0.03
N TYR A 349 -7.56 -14.22 -0.13
CA TYR A 349 -7.19 -15.65 -0.35
C TYR A 349 -5.81 -16.05 -0.97
N ARG A 350 -5.22 -17.12 -0.41
CA ARG A 350 -3.88 -17.72 -0.68
C ARG A 350 -3.53 -18.01 -2.15
N LEU A 351 -2.26 -17.74 -2.49
CA LEU A 351 -1.42 -18.54 -3.40
C LEU A 351 -0.10 -18.95 -2.68
N ARG A 352 0.31 -20.23 -2.81
CA ARG A 352 1.63 -20.74 -2.38
C ARG A 352 2.61 -20.65 -3.57
N PRO A 353 3.93 -20.47 -3.34
CA PRO A 353 4.91 -20.48 -4.42
C PRO A 353 5.24 -21.92 -4.84
N LEU A 354 5.12 -22.24 -6.14
CA LEU A 354 5.54 -23.51 -6.72
C LEU A 354 6.92 -23.37 -7.40
N ARG A 355 7.86 -24.23 -7.00
CA ARG A 355 9.10 -24.51 -7.75
C ARG A 355 8.72 -25.20 -9.05
N VAL A 356 9.10 -24.62 -10.20
CA VAL A 356 9.09 -25.28 -11.50
C VAL A 356 10.18 -26.35 -11.48
N MET A 357 9.80 -27.62 -11.66
CA MET A 357 10.72 -28.72 -11.91
C MET A 357 10.50 -29.20 -13.34
N ASP A 358 11.57 -29.33 -14.12
CA ASP A 358 11.51 -29.92 -15.46
C ASP A 358 11.28 -31.43 -15.36
N ALA A 359 10.02 -31.86 -15.45
CA ALA A 359 9.64 -33.23 -15.73
C ALA A 359 9.35 -33.42 -17.23
N LYS A 360 9.72 -34.58 -17.78
CA LYS A 360 9.48 -34.94 -19.19
C LYS A 360 7.97 -34.89 -19.53
N ASP A 361 7.66 -34.37 -20.71
CA ASP A 361 6.34 -33.96 -21.22
C ASP A 361 5.17 -34.97 -21.06
N GLU A 362 5.48 -36.28 -21.06
CA GLU A 362 4.49 -37.36 -20.90
C GLU A 362 4.00 -37.54 -19.44
N ASN A 363 4.78 -37.05 -18.47
CA ASN A 363 4.47 -37.16 -17.05
C ASN A 363 3.44 -36.10 -16.61
N THR A 364 3.50 -34.90 -17.18
CA THR A 364 2.60 -33.77 -16.87
C THR A 364 1.14 -34.10 -17.21
N ALA A 365 0.88 -34.70 -18.38
CA ALA A 365 -0.48 -35.10 -18.77
C ALA A 365 -1.07 -36.17 -17.84
N LYS A 366 -0.26 -37.14 -17.39
CA LYS A 366 -0.69 -38.17 -16.43
C LYS A 366 -0.99 -37.58 -15.06
N LEU A 367 -0.19 -36.62 -14.60
CA LEU A 367 -0.42 -35.92 -13.34
C LEU A 367 -1.73 -35.14 -13.36
N LEU A 368 -1.96 -34.32 -14.39
CA LEU A 368 -3.20 -33.55 -14.54
C LEU A 368 -4.43 -34.44 -14.62
N LYS A 369 -4.35 -35.56 -15.34
CA LYS A 369 -5.45 -36.54 -15.41
C LYS A 369 -5.74 -37.15 -14.03
N GLY A 370 -4.69 -37.52 -13.29
CA GLY A 370 -4.83 -38.04 -11.93
C GLY A 370 -5.45 -37.03 -10.94
N GLU A 371 -5.13 -35.74 -11.06
CA GLU A 371 -5.76 -34.68 -10.26
C GLU A 371 -7.24 -34.50 -10.63
N PHE A 372 -7.56 -34.47 -11.93
CA PHE A 372 -8.93 -34.31 -12.40
C PHE A 372 -9.83 -35.47 -11.97
N ASP A 373 -9.34 -36.70 -12.04
CA ASP A 373 -10.09 -37.89 -11.60
C ASP A 373 -10.38 -37.84 -10.08
N ARG A 374 -9.59 -37.11 -9.29
CA ARG A 374 -9.90 -36.85 -7.87
C ARG A 374 -10.97 -35.78 -7.69
N VAL A 375 -10.94 -34.72 -8.50
CA VAL A 375 -12.01 -33.71 -8.53
C VAL A 375 -13.35 -34.39 -8.85
N ALA A 376 -13.37 -35.26 -9.86
CA ALA A 376 -14.56 -35.99 -10.29
C ALA A 376 -15.15 -36.92 -9.22
N LYS A 377 -14.34 -37.36 -8.24
CA LYS A 377 -14.75 -38.25 -7.14
C LYS A 377 -15.04 -37.52 -5.83
N SER A 378 -14.79 -36.23 -5.75
CA SER A 378 -14.98 -35.44 -4.52
C SER A 378 -16.47 -35.10 -4.28
N SER A 379 -16.94 -35.32 -3.04
CA SER A 379 -18.35 -35.19 -2.67
C SER A 379 -18.67 -33.97 -1.78
N ASP A 380 -17.72 -33.50 -0.97
CA ASP A 380 -17.88 -32.32 -0.11
C ASP A 380 -17.09 -31.10 -0.63
N ALA A 381 -17.55 -29.89 -0.25
CA ALA A 381 -17.03 -28.63 -0.78
C ALA A 381 -15.54 -28.39 -0.46
N GLU A 382 -15.08 -28.82 0.72
CA GLU A 382 -13.68 -28.63 1.16
C GLU A 382 -12.72 -29.54 0.38
N SER A 383 -13.08 -30.82 0.24
CA SER A 383 -12.32 -31.80 -0.56
C SER A 383 -12.30 -31.42 -2.04
N LYS A 384 -13.44 -30.95 -2.56
CA LYS A 384 -13.55 -30.47 -3.93
C LYS A 384 -12.65 -29.26 -4.18
N TRP A 385 -12.69 -28.25 -3.32
CA TRP A 385 -11.79 -27.11 -3.43
C TRP A 385 -10.32 -27.54 -3.39
N LYS A 386 -9.95 -28.40 -2.44
CA LYS A 386 -8.58 -28.90 -2.29
C LYS A 386 -8.07 -29.62 -3.55
N THR A 387 -8.92 -30.41 -4.20
CA THR A 387 -8.56 -31.15 -5.43
C THR A 387 -8.51 -30.24 -6.65
N VAL A 388 -9.40 -29.24 -6.78
CA VAL A 388 -9.35 -28.21 -7.83
C VAL A 388 -8.07 -27.38 -7.71
N MET A 389 -7.69 -27.00 -6.49
CA MET A 389 -6.43 -26.30 -6.24
C MET A 389 -5.21 -27.13 -6.63
N ALA A 390 -5.22 -28.43 -6.31
CA ALA A 390 -4.12 -29.33 -6.70
C ALA A 390 -3.97 -29.44 -8.24
N PHE A 391 -5.08 -29.44 -8.98
CA PHE A 391 -5.04 -29.38 -10.45
C PHE A 391 -4.43 -28.06 -10.96
N CYS A 392 -4.85 -26.93 -10.39
CA CYS A 392 -4.28 -25.61 -10.73
C CYS A 392 -2.77 -25.57 -10.43
N ASP A 393 -2.35 -26.14 -9.30
CA ASP A 393 -0.94 -26.20 -8.89
C ASP A 393 -0.08 -26.96 -9.91
N VAL A 394 -0.55 -28.11 -10.41
CA VAL A 394 0.17 -28.85 -11.46
C VAL A 394 0.19 -28.04 -12.76
N THR A 395 -0.91 -27.38 -13.11
CA THR A 395 -1.03 -26.55 -14.32
C THR A 395 -0.03 -25.38 -14.31
N ILE A 396 0.20 -24.77 -13.13
CA ILE A 396 1.14 -23.66 -12.95
C ILE A 396 2.59 -24.17 -12.90
N ARG A 397 2.83 -25.30 -12.21
CA ARG A 397 4.17 -25.81 -11.93
C ARG A 397 4.90 -26.32 -13.18
N GLU A 398 4.16 -26.97 -14.07
CA GLU A 398 4.74 -27.72 -15.17
C GLU A 398 4.95 -26.83 -16.40
N THR A 399 6.10 -26.95 -17.07
CA THR A 399 6.47 -26.10 -18.21
C THR A 399 5.42 -26.15 -19.34
N ASN A 400 4.86 -27.33 -19.64
CA ASN A 400 3.76 -27.53 -20.60
C ASN A 400 2.39 -27.71 -19.92
N GLY A 401 2.28 -27.39 -18.63
CA GLY A 401 1.08 -27.54 -17.81
C GLY A 401 -0.16 -26.89 -18.42
N PRO A 402 -0.13 -25.61 -18.84
CA PRO A 402 -1.30 -24.94 -19.41
C PRO A 402 -1.82 -25.61 -20.69
N VAL A 403 -0.92 -26.03 -21.57
CA VAL A 403 -1.28 -26.69 -22.85
C VAL A 403 -1.95 -28.04 -22.58
N HIS A 404 -1.40 -28.85 -21.68
CA HIS A 404 -1.97 -30.15 -21.33
C HIS A 404 -3.26 -30.03 -20.53
N ALA A 405 -3.36 -29.05 -19.63
CA ALA A 405 -4.55 -28.79 -18.83
C ALA A 405 -5.73 -28.36 -19.71
N VAL A 406 -5.52 -27.39 -20.61
CA VAL A 406 -6.55 -26.98 -21.57
C VAL A 406 -6.95 -28.14 -22.48
N LYS A 407 -5.99 -28.94 -22.97
CA LYS A 407 -6.29 -30.12 -23.79
C LYS A 407 -7.14 -31.16 -23.05
N LEU A 408 -6.83 -31.43 -21.78
CA LEU A 408 -7.59 -32.36 -20.94
C LEU A 408 -9.00 -31.82 -20.65
N LEU A 409 -9.11 -30.59 -20.15
CA LEU A 409 -10.39 -29.98 -19.80
C LEU A 409 -11.30 -29.83 -21.03
N SER A 410 -10.73 -29.56 -22.20
CA SER A 410 -11.47 -29.53 -23.46
C SER A 410 -12.10 -30.87 -23.81
N ALA A 411 -11.44 -31.99 -23.49
CA ALA A 411 -11.99 -33.32 -23.72
C ALA A 411 -13.07 -33.67 -22.68
N GLU A 412 -12.84 -33.34 -21.42
CA GLU A 412 -13.74 -33.69 -20.31
C GLU A 412 -15.01 -32.83 -20.29
N MET A 413 -14.95 -31.56 -20.70
CA MET A 413 -16.15 -30.71 -20.82
C MET A 413 -17.12 -31.19 -21.92
N LEU A 414 -16.62 -31.99 -22.88
CA LEU A 414 -17.42 -32.62 -23.94
C LEU A 414 -17.94 -34.01 -23.54
N SER A 415 -17.73 -34.44 -22.29
CA SER A 415 -18.18 -35.73 -21.80
C SER A 415 -19.71 -35.88 -21.88
N ALA A 416 -20.16 -37.08 -22.21
CA ALA A 416 -21.59 -37.41 -22.18
C ALA A 416 -22.16 -37.48 -20.74
N ASN A 417 -21.29 -37.55 -19.73
CA ASN A 417 -21.67 -37.48 -18.33
C ASN A 417 -21.74 -36.01 -17.89
N GLU A 418 -22.96 -35.54 -17.60
CA GLU A 418 -23.23 -34.16 -17.21
C GLU A 418 -22.36 -33.68 -16.04
N GLU A 419 -22.21 -34.49 -14.99
CA GLU A 419 -21.45 -34.10 -13.80
C GLU A 419 -19.95 -33.99 -14.10
N ILE A 420 -19.41 -34.85 -14.97
CA ILE A 420 -18.00 -34.73 -15.41
C ILE A 420 -17.81 -33.45 -16.25
N ALA A 421 -18.74 -33.15 -17.14
CA ALA A 421 -18.69 -31.94 -17.95
C ALA A 421 -18.76 -30.66 -17.09
N LEU A 422 -19.67 -30.62 -16.10
CA LEU A 422 -19.77 -29.51 -15.15
C LEU A 422 -18.50 -29.37 -14.29
N ARG A 423 -17.93 -30.48 -13.80
CA ARG A 423 -16.66 -30.46 -13.06
C ARG A 423 -15.51 -29.93 -13.91
N ALA A 424 -15.45 -30.27 -15.19
CA ALA A 424 -14.47 -29.73 -16.12
C ALA A 424 -14.62 -28.22 -16.29
N LEU A 425 -15.84 -27.70 -16.44
CA LEU A 425 -16.11 -26.26 -16.54
C LEU A 425 -15.76 -25.51 -15.24
N GLU A 426 -16.01 -26.10 -14.07
CA GLU A 426 -15.61 -25.53 -12.77
C GLU A 426 -14.09 -25.43 -12.62
N VAL A 427 -13.37 -26.51 -12.96
CA VAL A 427 -11.89 -26.51 -12.91
C VAL A 427 -11.31 -25.52 -13.92
N LEU A 428 -11.93 -25.43 -15.10
CA LEU A 428 -11.55 -24.49 -16.15
C LEU A 428 -11.73 -23.02 -15.70
N GLU A 429 -12.85 -22.67 -15.06
CA GLU A 429 -13.05 -21.35 -14.46
C GLU A 429 -11.98 -21.03 -13.41
N ALA A 430 -11.72 -21.98 -12.50
CA ALA A 430 -10.69 -21.82 -11.48
C ALA A 430 -9.30 -21.63 -12.10
N CYS A 431 -9.00 -22.34 -13.20
CA CYS A 431 -7.72 -22.19 -13.90
C CYS A 431 -7.61 -20.83 -14.60
N VAL A 432 -8.67 -20.32 -15.23
CA VAL A 432 -8.65 -18.97 -15.86
C VAL A 432 -8.38 -17.88 -14.82
N ARG A 433 -8.97 -17.99 -13.63
CA ARG A 433 -8.77 -17.03 -12.54
C ARG A 433 -7.41 -17.17 -11.84
N ARG A 434 -6.79 -18.36 -11.81
CA ARG A 434 -5.63 -18.65 -10.94
C ARG A 434 -4.33 -19.03 -11.65
N CYS A 435 -4.38 -19.60 -12.86
CA CYS A 435 -3.20 -20.13 -13.55
C CYS A 435 -2.43 -19.09 -14.38
N GLY A 436 -2.92 -17.85 -14.40
CA GLY A 436 -2.23 -16.70 -14.98
C GLY A 436 -2.20 -16.67 -16.52
N PRO A 437 -1.44 -15.72 -17.11
CA PRO A 437 -1.53 -15.39 -18.53
C PRO A 437 -1.20 -16.55 -19.48
N ARG A 438 -0.33 -17.48 -19.07
CA ARG A 438 0.03 -18.65 -19.91
C ARG A 438 -1.16 -19.57 -20.14
N PHE A 439 -2.05 -19.72 -19.16
CA PHE A 439 -3.29 -20.49 -19.31
C PHE A 439 -4.38 -19.67 -20.01
N GLN A 440 -4.48 -18.38 -19.68
CA GLN A 440 -5.43 -17.45 -20.31
C GLN A 440 -5.20 -17.37 -21.83
N ALA A 441 -3.95 -17.30 -22.27
CA ALA A 441 -3.58 -17.33 -23.69
C ALA A 441 -3.91 -18.66 -24.39
N GLU A 442 -3.97 -19.80 -23.69
CA GLU A 442 -4.41 -21.07 -24.27
C GLU A 442 -5.93 -21.11 -24.47
N VAL A 443 -6.71 -20.58 -23.52
CA VAL A 443 -8.17 -20.49 -23.65
C VAL A 443 -8.62 -19.38 -24.61
N GLY A 444 -7.80 -18.34 -24.83
CA GLY A 444 -8.05 -17.32 -25.85
C GLY A 444 -7.87 -17.79 -27.30
N LYS A 445 -7.32 -19.00 -27.53
CA LYS A 445 -7.14 -19.55 -28.88
C LYS A 445 -8.46 -20.03 -29.47
N PHE A 446 -8.70 -19.73 -30.75
CA PHE A 446 -9.85 -20.24 -31.51
C PHE A 446 -10.02 -21.75 -31.42
N ARG A 447 -8.92 -22.51 -31.39
CA ARG A 447 -8.96 -23.97 -31.25
C ARG A 447 -9.72 -24.40 -29.98
N PHE A 448 -9.53 -23.68 -28.88
CA PHE A 448 -10.24 -23.96 -27.62
C PHE A 448 -11.66 -23.40 -27.64
N LEU A 449 -11.83 -22.14 -28.03
CA LEU A 449 -13.14 -21.47 -28.05
C LEU A 449 -14.16 -22.24 -28.91
N ASN A 450 -13.71 -22.82 -30.02
CA ASN A 450 -14.53 -23.69 -30.87
C ASN A 450 -15.07 -24.92 -30.13
N GLU A 451 -14.35 -25.46 -29.13
CA GLU A 451 -14.86 -26.57 -28.32
C GLU A 451 -16.00 -26.14 -27.40
N ILE A 452 -15.94 -24.92 -26.82
CA ILE A 452 -17.07 -24.36 -26.05
C ILE A 452 -18.26 -24.07 -26.98
N VAL A 453 -18.02 -23.51 -28.17
CA VAL A 453 -19.07 -23.28 -29.17
C VAL A 453 -19.79 -24.58 -29.56
N LYS A 454 -19.09 -25.72 -29.63
CA LYS A 454 -19.72 -27.02 -29.91
C LYS A 454 -20.73 -27.43 -28.84
N LEU A 455 -20.49 -27.11 -27.57
CA LEU A 455 -21.40 -27.43 -26.46
C LEU A 455 -22.72 -26.67 -26.56
N VAL A 456 -22.68 -25.44 -27.04
CA VAL A 456 -23.84 -24.53 -27.12
C VAL A 456 -24.59 -24.69 -28.45
N SER A 457 -23.86 -24.75 -29.57
CA SER A 457 -24.47 -24.68 -30.90
C SER A 457 -25.21 -25.97 -31.30
N PRO A 458 -26.50 -25.90 -31.70
CA PRO A 458 -27.29 -27.04 -32.17
C PRO A 458 -26.76 -27.68 -33.46
N ARG A 459 -25.86 -27.00 -34.18
CA ARG A 459 -25.17 -27.52 -35.37
C ARG A 459 -24.11 -28.59 -35.02
N TYR A 460 -23.70 -28.65 -33.76
CA TYR A 460 -22.71 -29.59 -33.24
C TYR A 460 -23.31 -30.43 -32.11
N LEU A 461 -22.85 -30.27 -30.87
CA LEU A 461 -23.29 -31.06 -29.71
C LEU A 461 -24.45 -30.41 -28.96
N GLY A 462 -24.82 -29.16 -29.26
CA GLY A 462 -25.86 -28.43 -28.54
C GLY A 462 -27.24 -29.11 -28.49
N LYS A 463 -27.57 -30.05 -29.37
CA LYS A 463 -28.80 -30.86 -29.24
C LYS A 463 -28.72 -31.96 -28.18
N ARG A 464 -27.51 -32.38 -27.83
CA ARG A 464 -27.21 -33.49 -26.92
C ARG A 464 -26.66 -33.01 -25.57
N THR A 465 -26.03 -31.83 -25.52
CA THR A 465 -25.58 -31.18 -24.29
C THR A 465 -26.78 -30.80 -23.42
N THR A 466 -26.69 -31.05 -22.11
CA THR A 466 -27.74 -30.67 -21.16
C THR A 466 -27.80 -29.16 -20.97
N GLU A 467 -28.94 -28.65 -20.51
CA GLU A 467 -29.13 -27.21 -20.36
C GLU A 467 -28.18 -26.62 -19.29
N ARG A 468 -27.94 -27.33 -18.18
CA ARG A 468 -27.00 -26.90 -17.13
C ARG A 468 -25.59 -26.65 -17.67
N VAL A 469 -25.10 -27.54 -18.54
CA VAL A 469 -23.76 -27.42 -19.14
C VAL A 469 -23.72 -26.28 -20.16
N LYS A 470 -24.77 -26.07 -20.95
CA LYS A 470 -24.87 -24.93 -21.87
C LYS A 470 -24.89 -23.61 -21.14
N SER A 471 -25.77 -23.46 -20.14
CA SER A 471 -25.88 -22.23 -19.35
C SER A 471 -24.55 -21.90 -18.69
N LYS A 472 -23.87 -22.87 -18.05
CA LYS A 472 -22.56 -22.63 -17.45
C LYS A 472 -21.48 -22.29 -18.48
N SER A 473 -21.53 -22.88 -19.68
CA SER A 473 -20.60 -22.55 -20.77
C SER A 473 -20.78 -21.10 -21.27
N ILE A 474 -22.03 -20.65 -21.41
CA ILE A 474 -22.37 -19.28 -21.81
C ILE A 474 -21.98 -18.30 -20.71
N GLU A 475 -22.27 -18.64 -19.45
CA GLU A 475 -21.87 -17.87 -18.27
C GLU A 475 -20.35 -17.64 -18.22
N LEU A 476 -19.56 -18.70 -18.41
CA LEU A 476 -18.10 -18.58 -18.42
C LEU A 476 -17.60 -17.71 -19.58
N LEU A 477 -18.14 -17.87 -20.79
CA LEU A 477 -17.77 -17.02 -21.91
C LEU A 477 -18.08 -15.55 -21.63
N TYR A 478 -19.27 -15.25 -21.10
CA TYR A 478 -19.65 -13.89 -20.72
C TYR A 478 -18.71 -13.31 -19.67
N VAL A 479 -18.48 -14.04 -18.56
CA VAL A 479 -17.58 -13.63 -17.47
C VAL A 479 -16.17 -13.38 -18.01
N TRP A 480 -15.68 -14.23 -18.91
CA TRP A 480 -14.36 -14.06 -19.50
C TRP A 480 -14.25 -12.89 -20.47
N THR A 481 -15.34 -12.46 -21.12
CA THR A 481 -15.32 -11.18 -21.89
C THR A 481 -14.97 -9.99 -21.00
N GLN A 482 -15.29 -10.07 -19.70
CA GLN A 482 -15.03 -9.03 -18.71
C GLN A 482 -13.71 -9.24 -17.98
N LEU A 483 -13.37 -10.50 -17.63
CA LEU A 483 -12.13 -10.85 -16.91
C LEU A 483 -10.89 -10.83 -17.80
N LEU A 484 -11.03 -11.11 -19.10
CA LEU A 484 -9.93 -11.23 -20.06
C LEU A 484 -10.13 -10.24 -21.23
N PRO A 485 -10.20 -8.92 -20.99
CA PRO A 485 -10.39 -7.94 -22.06
C PRO A 485 -9.21 -7.89 -23.05
N HIS A 486 -8.06 -8.46 -22.66
CA HIS A 486 -6.87 -8.62 -23.50
C HIS A 486 -6.95 -9.80 -24.48
N GLU A 487 -7.94 -10.70 -24.35
CA GLU A 487 -8.20 -11.81 -25.27
C GLU A 487 -9.46 -11.53 -26.12
N PRO A 488 -9.36 -10.68 -27.17
CA PRO A 488 -10.52 -10.18 -27.91
C PRO A 488 -11.36 -11.30 -28.56
N LYS A 489 -10.73 -12.43 -28.87
CA LYS A 489 -11.36 -13.61 -29.48
C LYS A 489 -12.46 -14.23 -28.60
N ILE A 490 -12.36 -14.08 -27.28
CA ILE A 490 -13.39 -14.57 -26.35
C ILE A 490 -14.66 -13.74 -26.53
N LYS A 491 -14.52 -12.41 -26.61
CA LYS A 491 -15.63 -11.49 -26.87
C LYS A 491 -16.24 -11.74 -28.25
N GLU A 492 -15.41 -11.90 -29.28
CA GLU A 492 -15.86 -12.25 -30.64
C GLU A 492 -16.68 -13.56 -30.66
N ALA A 493 -16.22 -14.61 -29.96
CA ALA A 493 -16.94 -15.88 -29.89
C ALA A 493 -18.28 -15.76 -29.15
N TYR A 494 -18.34 -14.95 -28.09
CA TYR A 494 -19.57 -14.70 -27.34
C TYR A 494 -20.59 -13.88 -28.15
N GLU A 495 -20.15 -12.80 -28.79
CA GLU A 495 -20.99 -11.97 -29.68
C GLU A 495 -21.51 -12.77 -30.87
N MET A 496 -20.67 -13.61 -31.48
CA MET A 496 -21.10 -14.54 -32.54
C MET A 496 -22.24 -15.46 -32.08
N LEU A 497 -22.22 -15.96 -30.85
CA LEU A 497 -23.30 -16.80 -30.31
C LEU A 497 -24.59 -16.00 -30.06
N LYS A 498 -24.48 -14.73 -29.63
CA LYS A 498 -25.63 -13.80 -29.53
C LYS A 498 -26.24 -13.51 -30.90
N ASP A 499 -25.41 -13.21 -31.90
CA ASP A 499 -25.86 -12.93 -33.27
C ASP A 499 -26.59 -14.12 -33.91
N GLN A 500 -26.16 -15.34 -33.58
CA GLN A 500 -26.83 -16.57 -34.00
C GLN A 500 -28.13 -16.87 -33.23
N LYS A 501 -28.54 -15.99 -32.31
CA LYS A 501 -29.70 -16.15 -31.42
C LYS A 501 -29.64 -17.44 -30.61
N LEU A 502 -28.43 -17.80 -30.17
CA LEU A 502 -28.18 -18.94 -29.28
C LEU A 502 -28.02 -18.50 -27.82
N ILE A 503 -28.00 -17.19 -27.57
CA ILE A 503 -27.95 -16.55 -26.25
C ILE A 503 -29.05 -15.48 -26.26
N ASP A 504 -30.07 -15.65 -25.42
CA ASP A 504 -31.27 -14.80 -25.41
C ASP A 504 -31.05 -13.47 -24.65
N GLY A 505 -29.98 -13.35 -23.86
CA GLY A 505 -29.60 -12.16 -23.08
C GLY A 505 -28.29 -12.38 -22.33
N ASP A 506 -27.66 -11.30 -21.85
CA ASP A 506 -26.45 -11.43 -21.03
C ASP A 506 -26.78 -12.07 -19.67
N PRO A 507 -26.00 -13.07 -19.21
CA PRO A 507 -26.22 -13.70 -17.91
C PRO A 507 -26.11 -12.69 -16.77
N ASP A 508 -27.07 -12.70 -15.85
CA ASP A 508 -27.01 -11.94 -14.61
C ASP A 508 -26.12 -12.68 -13.60
N VAL A 509 -24.81 -12.44 -13.71
CA VAL A 509 -23.79 -13.03 -12.83
C VAL A 509 -22.95 -11.96 -12.16
N PRO A 510 -22.78 -11.99 -10.83
CA PRO A 510 -21.92 -11.04 -10.15
C PRO A 510 -20.48 -11.23 -10.60
N LEU A 511 -19.84 -10.15 -11.07
CA LEU A 511 -18.45 -10.15 -11.52
C LEU A 511 -17.44 -10.50 -10.40
N CYS A 512 -17.92 -10.54 -9.15
CA CYS A 512 -17.22 -11.00 -7.95
C CYS A 512 -18.03 -12.06 -7.18
N THR A 513 -18.32 -13.20 -7.78
CA THR A 513 -18.62 -14.42 -7.00
C THR A 513 -17.32 -15.17 -6.73
N ASP A 514 -16.99 -15.31 -5.44
CA ASP A 514 -16.08 -16.34 -4.98
C ASP A 514 -16.65 -17.70 -5.41
N VAL A 515 -15.81 -18.60 -5.89
CA VAL A 515 -16.18 -20.01 -6.11
C VAL A 515 -16.35 -20.67 -4.74
N GLY A 516 -17.46 -20.37 -4.07
CA GLY A 516 -17.96 -21.01 -2.86
C GLY A 516 -19.30 -21.67 -3.19
N LEU A 517 -19.32 -23.00 -3.17
CA LEU A 517 -20.51 -23.81 -3.41
C LEU A 517 -21.57 -23.56 -2.31
N GLY A 518 -22.74 -23.05 -2.70
CA GLY A 518 -23.94 -23.02 -1.85
C GLY A 518 -24.92 -21.93 -2.30
N SER A 519 -25.95 -22.33 -3.03
CA SER A 519 -27.10 -21.49 -3.39
C SER A 519 -28.02 -21.27 -2.18
N GLU A 520 -28.39 -20.03 -1.90
CA GLU A 520 -29.66 -19.72 -1.22
C GLU A 520 -30.58 -19.05 -2.25
N LYS A 521 -31.37 -19.89 -2.91
CA LYS A 521 -32.68 -19.50 -3.42
C LYS A 521 -33.64 -19.53 -2.24
N ASP A 522 -34.57 -18.57 -2.25
CA ASP A 522 -35.81 -18.45 -1.45
C ASP A 522 -35.77 -17.24 -0.50
N VAL A 523 -36.21 -16.07 -0.98
CA VAL A 523 -37.30 -15.24 -0.41
C VAL A 523 -37.74 -14.18 -1.45
N ASP A 524 -38.94 -14.42 -1.99
CA ASP A 524 -39.99 -13.51 -2.48
C ASP A 524 -39.73 -12.32 -3.43
N GLU A 525 -40.23 -12.52 -4.66
CA GLU A 525 -40.88 -11.50 -5.48
C GLU A 525 -42.05 -10.82 -4.73
N LYS A 526 -42.00 -9.49 -4.60
CA LYS A 526 -43.11 -8.53 -4.87
C LYS A 526 -42.78 -7.16 -4.28
N MET A 527 -42.36 -6.21 -5.11
CA MET A 527 -43.12 -4.96 -5.33
C MET A 527 -42.53 -4.21 -6.52
N THR A 528 -43.43 -3.82 -7.41
CA THR A 528 -43.22 -3.27 -8.74
C THR A 528 -42.85 -1.78 -8.78
N SER A 529 -42.29 -1.41 -9.93
CA SER A 529 -42.46 -0.16 -10.69
C SER A 529 -41.85 1.14 -10.14
N GLY A 530 -40.76 1.54 -10.79
CA GLY A 530 -40.26 2.92 -10.82
C GLY A 530 -39.19 3.04 -11.90
N SER A 531 -39.54 3.62 -13.05
CA SER A 531 -38.62 3.93 -14.15
C SER A 531 -37.47 4.82 -13.67
N HIS A 532 -36.23 4.32 -13.66
CA HIS A 532 -35.05 5.14 -13.42
C HIS A 532 -34.41 5.57 -14.76
N PRO A 533 -34.23 6.88 -15.00
CA PRO A 533 -33.47 7.39 -16.14
C PRO A 533 -31.98 7.26 -15.82
N SER A 534 -31.32 6.22 -16.34
CA SER A 534 -29.85 6.11 -16.27
C SER A 534 -29.18 5.75 -17.59
N ASP A 535 -29.95 5.63 -18.67
CA ASP A 535 -29.42 5.53 -20.03
C ASP A 535 -29.13 6.93 -20.60
N ASP A 536 -28.06 7.60 -20.16
CA ASP A 536 -27.45 8.69 -20.98
C ASP A 536 -26.03 9.15 -20.59
N ILE A 537 -25.26 8.39 -19.81
CA ILE A 537 -23.94 8.88 -19.32
C ILE A 537 -22.79 8.60 -20.30
N PHE A 538 -22.90 7.61 -21.20
CA PHE A 538 -21.81 7.25 -22.13
C PHE A 538 -21.81 8.01 -23.48
N LYS A 539 -22.59 9.09 -23.62
CA LYS A 539 -22.61 9.95 -24.83
C LYS A 539 -21.92 11.31 -24.65
N ASN A 540 -20.80 11.40 -23.94
CA ASN A 540 -20.09 12.68 -23.74
C ASN A 540 -18.74 12.80 -24.49
N ASP A 541 -18.69 12.33 -25.73
CA ASP A 541 -17.54 12.50 -26.64
C ASP A 541 -17.17 13.98 -26.85
N GLU A 542 -18.14 14.89 -26.78
CA GLU A 542 -17.95 16.31 -27.08
C GLU A 542 -17.16 17.05 -25.98
N ARG A 543 -17.37 16.71 -24.70
CA ARG A 543 -16.66 17.32 -23.56
C ARG A 543 -15.21 16.85 -23.49
N SER A 544 -14.98 15.56 -23.75
CA SER A 544 -13.65 14.94 -23.81
C SER A 544 -12.83 15.52 -24.97
N GLN A 545 -13.44 15.71 -26.14
CA GLN A 545 -12.80 16.38 -27.29
C GLN A 545 -12.49 17.85 -26.99
N ARG A 546 -13.41 18.58 -26.35
CA ARG A 546 -13.20 19.99 -25.97
C ARG A 546 -12.07 20.14 -24.94
N LEU A 547 -12.00 19.28 -23.93
CA LEU A 547 -10.93 19.29 -22.94
C LEU A 547 -9.56 19.02 -23.59
N LYS A 548 -9.50 18.03 -24.50
CA LYS A 548 -8.28 17.70 -25.25
C LYS A 548 -7.80 18.88 -26.11
N LYS A 549 -8.72 19.62 -26.72
CA LYS A 549 -8.41 20.83 -27.51
C LYS A 549 -7.91 21.98 -26.64
N LEU A 550 -8.50 22.18 -25.45
CA LEU A 550 -8.08 23.22 -24.51
C LEU A 550 -6.70 22.94 -23.89
N LEU A 551 -6.41 21.69 -23.55
CA LEU A 551 -5.12 21.27 -22.99
C LEU A 551 -3.96 21.32 -24.01
N GLN A 552 -4.27 21.30 -25.30
CA GLN A 552 -3.29 21.46 -26.37
C GLN A 552 -2.97 22.94 -26.68
N SER A 553 -3.72 23.88 -26.11
CA SER A 553 -3.49 25.31 -26.28
C SER A 553 -2.35 25.83 -25.40
N ARG A 554 -1.56 26.78 -25.91
CA ARG A 554 -0.53 27.51 -25.14
C ARG A 554 -1.06 28.82 -24.54
N ASN A 555 -2.35 29.11 -24.70
CA ASN A 555 -2.99 30.31 -24.18
C ASN A 555 -3.37 30.11 -22.70
N ALA A 556 -3.00 31.06 -21.84
CA ALA A 556 -3.31 31.04 -20.41
C ALA A 556 -4.82 30.99 -20.11
N HIS A 557 -5.65 31.62 -20.96
CA HIS A 557 -7.11 31.60 -20.81
C HIS A 557 -7.71 30.22 -21.09
N ASP A 558 -7.22 29.52 -22.12
CA ASP A 558 -7.70 28.17 -22.46
C ASP A 558 -7.27 27.13 -21.42
N LEU A 559 -6.09 27.30 -20.83
CA LEU A 559 -5.61 26.47 -19.72
C LEU A 559 -6.43 26.71 -18.44
N GLN A 560 -6.89 27.94 -18.19
CA GLN A 560 -7.81 28.23 -17.09
C GLN A 560 -9.19 27.59 -17.33
N GLU A 561 -9.73 27.67 -18.55
CA GLU A 561 -10.98 27.00 -18.91
C GLU A 561 -10.84 25.46 -18.88
N ALA A 562 -9.70 24.91 -19.28
CA ALA A 562 -9.39 23.49 -19.11
C ALA A 562 -9.40 23.08 -17.64
N ASN A 563 -8.74 23.85 -16.77
CA ASN A 563 -8.73 23.60 -15.33
C ASN A 563 -10.12 23.71 -14.70
N LYS A 564 -10.95 24.64 -15.17
CA LYS A 564 -12.35 24.77 -14.74
C LYS A 564 -13.20 23.58 -15.19
N LEU A 565 -13.01 23.12 -16.43
CA LEU A 565 -13.69 21.95 -16.98
C LEU A 565 -13.24 20.66 -16.28
N ILE A 566 -11.95 20.51 -15.98
CA ILE A 566 -11.40 19.39 -15.19
C ILE A 566 -12.00 19.40 -13.79
N LYS A 567 -12.03 20.55 -13.11
CA LYS A 567 -12.64 20.65 -11.78
C LYS A 567 -14.12 20.27 -11.81
N LYS A 568 -14.85 20.68 -12.85
CA LYS A 568 -16.26 20.33 -13.04
C LYS A 568 -16.45 18.85 -13.35
N ILE A 569 -15.60 18.25 -14.17
CA ILE A 569 -15.61 16.80 -14.44
C ILE A 569 -15.28 16.02 -13.17
N VAL A 570 -14.27 16.45 -12.41
CA VAL A 570 -13.85 15.84 -11.15
C VAL A 570 -14.91 15.99 -10.05
N SER A 571 -15.68 17.08 -10.03
CA SER A 571 -16.82 17.24 -9.12
C SER A 571 -18.04 16.44 -9.57
N GLU A 572 -18.32 16.35 -10.87
CA GLU A 572 -19.43 15.56 -11.44
C GLU A 572 -19.16 14.04 -11.37
N ILE A 573 -17.90 13.63 -11.29
CA ILE A 573 -17.51 12.25 -11.01
C ILE A 573 -17.65 12.04 -9.49
N GLY A 574 -18.80 11.53 -9.05
CA GLY A 574 -19.12 11.22 -7.65
C GLY A 574 -18.20 10.21 -6.93
N LEU A 575 -17.01 9.90 -7.46
CA LEU A 575 -16.05 8.94 -6.90
C LEU A 575 -15.45 9.40 -5.56
N VAL A 576 -15.27 10.70 -5.33
CA VAL A 576 -14.74 11.21 -4.04
C VAL A 576 -15.77 10.98 -2.93
N MET A 577 -17.04 11.27 -3.20
CA MET A 577 -18.14 11.00 -2.28
C MET A 577 -18.37 9.50 -2.10
N GLU A 578 -18.31 8.73 -3.18
CA GLU A 578 -18.45 7.27 -3.14
C GLU A 578 -17.37 6.65 -2.25
N GLY A 579 -16.11 7.06 -2.45
CA GLY A 579 -14.98 6.62 -1.64
C GLY A 579 -15.11 7.01 -0.17
N HIS A 580 -15.56 8.22 0.15
CA HIS A 580 -15.79 8.62 1.54
C HIS A 580 -17.00 7.91 2.18
N SER A 581 -17.99 7.51 1.39
CA SER A 581 -19.18 6.85 1.90
C SER A 581 -18.92 5.43 2.45
N SER A 582 -17.79 4.81 2.09
CA SER A 582 -17.43 3.49 2.60
C SER A 582 -17.17 3.49 4.11
N ILE A 583 -16.86 4.65 4.70
CA ILE A 583 -16.64 4.76 6.15
C ILE A 583 -17.89 4.34 6.94
N ILE A 584 -19.09 4.57 6.39
CA ILE A 584 -20.34 4.19 7.04
C ILE A 584 -20.51 2.67 7.01
N ASP A 585 -20.06 1.99 5.93
CA ASP A 585 -20.04 0.53 5.86
C ASP A 585 -19.08 -0.06 6.90
N GLU A 586 -17.92 0.57 7.09
CA GLU A 586 -16.95 0.16 8.11
C GLU A 586 -17.49 0.37 9.53
N ILE A 587 -18.15 1.51 9.80
CA ILE A 587 -18.80 1.79 11.09
C ILE A 587 -19.88 0.75 11.39
N GLU A 588 -20.74 0.42 10.42
CA GLU A 588 -21.75 -0.63 10.58
C GLU A 588 -21.11 -1.97 10.95
N ALA A 589 -20.11 -2.40 10.18
CA ALA A 589 -19.42 -3.66 10.43
C ALA A 589 -18.76 -3.72 11.82
N GLN A 590 -18.20 -2.60 12.28
CA GLN A 590 -17.52 -2.50 13.57
C GLN A 590 -18.47 -2.39 14.77
N LEU A 591 -19.59 -1.66 14.63
CA LEU A 591 -20.59 -1.54 15.69
C LEU A 591 -21.41 -2.83 15.83
N GLY A 592 -21.56 -3.60 14.75
CA GLY A 592 -22.25 -4.88 14.74
C GLY A 592 -23.64 -4.79 15.38
N ASN A 593 -23.88 -5.58 16.43
CA ASN A 593 -25.18 -5.63 17.10
C ASN A 593 -25.53 -4.38 17.93
N GLN A 594 -24.63 -3.39 18.05
CA GLN A 594 -24.92 -2.12 18.74
C GLN A 594 -25.84 -1.19 17.93
N GLY A 595 -26.03 -1.46 16.64
CA GLY A 595 -26.91 -0.68 15.75
C GLY A 595 -26.31 0.68 15.33
N PRO A 596 -27.11 1.54 14.67
CA PRO A 596 -26.65 2.83 14.17
C PRO A 596 -26.22 3.76 15.31
N PRO A 597 -25.13 4.53 15.15
CA PRO A 597 -24.71 5.51 16.14
C PRO A 597 -25.74 6.64 16.26
N SER A 598 -25.83 7.26 17.44
CA SER A 598 -26.64 8.49 17.60
C SER A 598 -26.02 9.67 16.88
N CYS A 599 -24.68 9.73 16.83
CA CYS A 599 -23.96 10.82 16.18
C CYS A 599 -22.62 10.37 15.59
N ILE A 600 -22.27 10.96 14.44
CA ILE A 600 -20.94 10.92 13.84
C ILE A 600 -20.36 12.34 13.82
N VAL A 601 -19.23 12.56 14.47
CA VAL A 601 -18.53 13.84 14.51
C VAL A 601 -17.50 13.92 13.39
N ILE A 602 -17.53 14.96 12.56
CA ILE A 602 -16.66 15.12 11.38
C ILE A 602 -16.15 16.56 11.30
N ALA A 603 -14.85 16.74 11.04
CA ALA A 603 -14.31 18.05 10.68
C ALA A 603 -14.58 18.36 9.19
N VAL A 604 -15.04 19.57 8.88
CA VAL A 604 -15.44 19.95 7.52
C VAL A 604 -14.60 21.09 6.96
N GLY A 605 -14.09 20.90 5.74
CA GLY A 605 -13.60 21.99 4.89
C GLY A 605 -14.56 22.22 3.73
N GLY A 606 -14.22 21.72 2.54
CA GLY A 606 -15.09 21.84 1.35
C GLY A 606 -16.34 20.96 1.33
N GLY A 607 -16.53 20.07 2.30
CA GLY A 607 -17.75 19.26 2.43
C GLY A 607 -17.73 17.84 1.85
N GLY A 608 -16.65 17.42 1.16
CA GLY A 608 -16.59 16.09 0.53
C GLY A 608 -16.79 14.92 1.50
N MET A 609 -16.18 14.98 2.69
CA MET A 609 -16.37 13.97 3.74
C MET A 609 -17.80 13.97 4.29
N LEU A 610 -18.39 15.16 4.49
CA LEU A 610 -19.78 15.31 4.95
C LEU A 610 -20.75 14.68 3.94
N LEU A 611 -20.58 14.97 2.65
CA LEU A 611 -21.41 14.42 1.57
C LEU A 611 -21.25 12.90 1.45
N GLY A 612 -20.02 12.37 1.59
CA GLY A 612 -19.79 10.94 1.64
C GLY A 612 -20.48 10.26 2.82
N ALA A 613 -20.38 10.84 4.02
CA ALA A 613 -21.05 10.33 5.21
C ALA A 613 -22.59 10.37 5.05
N LEU A 614 -23.16 11.47 4.57
CA LEU A 614 -24.60 11.60 4.29
C LEU A 614 -25.08 10.53 3.32
N LYS A 615 -24.35 10.31 2.21
CA LYS A 615 -24.65 9.26 1.23
C LYS A 615 -24.58 7.86 1.83
N GLY A 616 -23.61 7.60 2.70
CA GLY A 616 -23.50 6.33 3.41
C GLY A 616 -24.65 6.09 4.39
N LEU A 617 -25.07 7.12 5.14
CA LEU A 617 -26.21 7.04 6.05
C LEU A 617 -27.52 6.80 5.30
N GLU A 618 -27.73 7.49 4.18
CA GLU A 618 -28.88 7.27 3.30
C GLU A 618 -28.91 5.83 2.79
N ARG A 619 -27.77 5.31 2.29
CA ARG A 619 -27.65 3.92 1.81
C ARG A 619 -27.97 2.89 2.89
N LYS A 620 -27.65 3.16 4.16
CA LYS A 620 -27.94 2.27 5.29
C LYS A 620 -29.33 2.48 5.92
N GLY A 621 -30.08 3.48 5.47
CA GLY A 621 -31.37 3.85 6.10
C GLY A 621 -31.19 4.40 7.53
N TRP A 622 -30.04 4.96 7.86
CA TRP A 622 -29.73 5.51 9.19
C TRP A 622 -30.21 6.97 9.33
N HIS A 623 -31.51 7.19 9.12
CA HIS A 623 -32.11 8.53 9.07
C HIS A 623 -32.10 9.26 10.42
N ASP A 624 -31.99 8.53 11.54
CA ASP A 624 -31.95 9.09 12.89
C ASP A 624 -30.52 9.49 13.35
N THR A 625 -29.49 9.02 12.65
CA THR A 625 -28.09 9.32 12.99
C THR A 625 -27.76 10.76 12.64
N LYS A 626 -27.28 11.52 13.62
CA LYS A 626 -26.86 12.92 13.43
C LYS A 626 -25.42 13.00 12.94
N ILE A 627 -25.09 13.99 12.11
CA ILE A 627 -23.70 14.37 11.84
C ILE A 627 -23.42 15.68 12.55
N LEU A 628 -22.45 15.68 13.48
CA LEU A 628 -21.94 16.89 14.11
C LEU A 628 -20.71 17.36 13.33
N VAL A 629 -20.90 18.43 12.57
CA VAL A 629 -19.87 19.10 11.78
C VAL A 629 -19.09 20.08 12.65
N MET A 630 -17.78 19.95 12.63
CA MET A 630 -16.85 20.80 13.37
C MET A 630 -15.97 21.60 12.40
N GLU A 631 -15.93 22.91 12.59
CA GLU A 631 -15.05 23.85 11.87
C GLU A 631 -14.23 24.69 12.86
N THR A 632 -13.20 25.39 12.38
CA THR A 632 -12.46 26.38 13.18
C THR A 632 -12.81 27.81 12.75
N ILE A 633 -12.79 28.75 13.70
CA ILE A 633 -12.96 30.19 13.40
C ILE A 633 -11.91 30.59 12.36
N GLY A 634 -12.35 31.12 11.21
CA GLY A 634 -11.47 31.49 10.11
C GLY A 634 -11.31 30.41 9.04
N ALA A 635 -12.00 29.28 9.18
CA ALA A 635 -12.20 28.25 8.16
C ALA A 635 -13.63 27.67 8.22
N ASP A 636 -14.60 28.45 8.71
CA ASP A 636 -15.97 28.08 9.06
C ASP A 636 -17.01 28.40 7.97
N CYS A 637 -16.66 28.15 6.70
CA CYS A 637 -17.49 28.52 5.56
C CYS A 637 -18.86 27.79 5.54
N TYR A 638 -18.95 26.56 6.08
CA TYR A 638 -20.21 25.83 6.16
C TYR A 638 -21.10 26.36 7.28
N ASN A 639 -20.57 26.61 8.48
CA ASN A 639 -21.31 27.22 9.57
C ASN A 639 -21.90 28.59 9.20
N LEU A 640 -21.10 29.43 8.54
CA LEU A 640 -21.57 30.72 8.03
C LEU A 640 -22.66 30.56 6.97
N SER A 641 -22.57 29.51 6.14
CA SER A 641 -23.62 29.18 5.16
C SER A 641 -24.92 28.73 5.85
N VAL A 642 -24.83 27.92 6.91
CA VAL A 642 -25.98 27.49 7.73
C VAL A 642 -26.65 28.71 8.38
N LYS A 643 -25.86 29.63 8.96
CA LYS A 643 -26.38 30.88 9.56
C LYS A 643 -27.03 31.80 8.53
N ALA A 644 -26.50 31.85 7.31
CA ALA A 644 -27.03 32.68 6.24
C ALA A 644 -28.24 32.06 5.50
N GLY A 645 -28.51 30.77 5.71
CA GLY A 645 -29.54 30.02 4.98
C GLY A 645 -29.25 29.82 3.49
N LYS A 646 -28.01 30.09 3.06
CA LYS A 646 -27.52 29.93 1.69
C LYS A 646 -26.01 29.76 1.70
N LEU A 647 -25.46 29.16 0.65
CA LEU A 647 -24.00 28.99 0.56
C LEU A 647 -23.28 30.35 0.45
N VAL A 648 -22.38 30.61 1.39
CA VAL A 648 -21.57 31.83 1.43
C VAL A 648 -20.10 31.49 1.27
N ALA A 649 -19.36 32.41 0.64
CA ALA A 649 -17.92 32.34 0.56
C ALA A 649 -17.29 33.26 1.62
N ILE A 650 -16.28 32.77 2.33
CA ILE A 650 -15.42 33.59 3.19
C ILE A 650 -14.30 34.23 2.36
N PRO A 651 -13.84 35.44 2.72
CA PRO A 651 -12.87 36.18 1.92
C PRO A 651 -11.46 35.56 1.97
N ASP A 652 -11.08 34.94 3.09
CA ASP A 652 -9.76 34.34 3.29
C ASP A 652 -9.80 33.26 4.39
N ILE A 653 -8.78 32.40 4.43
CA ILE A 653 -8.57 31.38 5.47
C ILE A 653 -7.59 31.91 6.52
N THR A 654 -8.09 32.23 7.71
CA THR A 654 -7.28 32.79 8.81
C THR A 654 -6.96 31.78 9.92
N SER A 655 -7.59 30.60 9.91
CA SER A 655 -7.32 29.53 10.87
C SER A 655 -5.96 28.82 10.64
N VAL A 656 -5.36 28.33 11.72
CA VAL A 656 -4.21 27.40 11.68
C VAL A 656 -4.57 26.04 11.07
N ALA A 657 -5.85 25.65 11.11
CA ALA A 657 -6.35 24.39 10.55
C ALA A 657 -6.52 24.46 9.03
N ARG A 658 -5.42 24.65 8.30
CA ARG A 658 -5.41 24.87 6.84
C ARG A 658 -6.09 23.77 6.02
N CYS A 659 -6.14 22.54 6.52
CA CYS A 659 -6.85 21.43 5.85
C CYS A 659 -8.39 21.59 5.84
N LEU A 660 -8.94 22.49 6.67
CA LEU A 660 -10.34 22.93 6.58
C LEU A 660 -10.53 24.08 5.58
N GLY A 661 -9.44 24.61 5.00
CA GLY A 661 -9.40 25.88 4.27
C GLY A 661 -10.10 25.92 2.91
N ALA A 662 -11.41 25.69 2.88
CA ALA A 662 -12.28 25.96 1.74
C ALA A 662 -12.91 27.35 1.90
N LEU A 663 -12.88 28.16 0.84
CA LEU A 663 -13.52 29.48 0.87
C LEU A 663 -15.05 29.38 0.78
N LYS A 664 -15.59 28.32 0.17
CA LYS A 664 -17.03 28.06 0.05
C LYS A 664 -17.27 26.55 0.17
N PRO A 665 -18.37 26.10 0.81
CA PRO A 665 -18.75 24.69 0.78
C PRO A 665 -19.15 24.22 -0.62
N ALA A 666 -19.14 22.91 -0.84
CA ALA A 666 -19.68 22.28 -2.04
C ALA A 666 -21.16 22.62 -2.26
N ASP A 667 -21.58 22.78 -3.52
CA ASP A 667 -22.92 23.26 -3.87
C ASP A 667 -24.02 22.28 -3.41
N GLU A 668 -23.72 20.98 -3.41
CA GLU A 668 -24.61 19.90 -2.98
C GLU A 668 -25.02 19.98 -1.51
N LEU A 669 -24.28 20.73 -0.69
CA LEU A 669 -24.59 20.94 0.72
C LEU A 669 -25.72 21.96 0.96
N GLU A 670 -26.15 22.70 -0.06
CA GLU A 670 -27.21 23.70 0.07
C GLU A 670 -28.52 23.11 0.63
N GLN A 671 -28.85 21.86 0.24
CA GLN A 671 -30.04 21.15 0.72
C GLN A 671 -30.00 20.78 2.21
N TYR A 672 -28.82 20.81 2.83
CA TYR A 672 -28.63 20.47 4.25
C TYR A 672 -28.49 21.70 5.15
N LEU A 673 -28.54 22.92 4.58
CA LEU A 673 -28.53 24.16 5.34
C LEU A 673 -29.82 24.28 6.17
N GLY A 674 -29.73 23.97 7.45
CA GLY A 674 -30.88 23.95 8.37
C GLY A 674 -31.56 22.59 8.53
N SER A 675 -30.97 21.51 8.02
CA SER A 675 -31.43 20.15 8.30
C SER A 675 -31.17 19.75 9.75
N ASP A 676 -32.15 19.10 10.40
CA ASP A 676 -31.99 18.50 11.72
C ASP A 676 -31.01 17.30 11.73
N MET A 677 -30.57 16.83 10.56
CA MET A 677 -29.60 15.74 10.42
C MET A 677 -28.16 16.25 10.61
N VAL A 678 -27.87 17.51 10.24
CA VAL A 678 -26.51 18.07 10.26
C VAL A 678 -26.43 19.21 11.26
N LEU A 679 -25.76 18.95 12.38
CA LEU A 679 -25.47 19.94 13.42
C LEU A 679 -24.15 20.61 13.08
N SER A 680 -24.06 21.94 13.18
CA SER A 680 -22.84 22.70 12.83
C SER A 680 -22.34 23.50 14.04
N GLU A 681 -21.08 23.29 14.41
CA GLU A 681 -20.39 23.97 15.50
C GLU A 681 -19.00 24.45 15.06
N VAL A 682 -18.54 25.52 15.71
CA VAL A 682 -17.25 26.15 15.41
C VAL A 682 -16.46 26.27 16.70
N VAL A 683 -15.18 25.91 16.64
CA VAL A 683 -14.23 26.06 17.75
C VAL A 683 -13.13 27.05 17.39
N SER A 684 -12.50 27.64 18.40
CA SER A 684 -11.26 28.39 18.17
C SER A 684 -10.12 27.45 17.77
N ASP A 685 -9.10 28.01 17.10
CA ASP A 685 -7.82 27.32 16.89
C ASP A 685 -7.29 26.73 18.21
N ASN A 686 -7.34 27.50 19.30
CA ASN A 686 -6.81 27.08 20.58
C ASN A 686 -7.55 25.88 21.18
N GLU A 687 -8.86 25.80 21.01
CA GLU A 687 -9.64 24.62 21.42
C GLU A 687 -9.27 23.39 20.58
N ALA A 688 -9.14 23.55 19.26
CA ALA A 688 -8.69 22.46 18.38
C ALA A 688 -7.28 21.99 18.72
N LEU A 689 -6.36 22.93 19.02
CA LEU A 689 -4.98 22.63 19.43
C LEU A 689 -4.92 21.96 20.81
N ARG A 690 -5.73 22.40 21.79
CA ARG A 690 -5.81 21.71 23.09
C ARG A 690 -6.34 20.29 22.92
N ALA A 691 -7.41 20.11 22.15
CA ALA A 691 -8.02 18.81 21.91
C ALA A 691 -7.03 17.82 21.24
N LEU A 692 -6.30 18.26 20.22
CA LEU A 692 -5.31 17.38 19.56
C LEU A 692 -4.11 17.07 20.47
N ILE A 693 -3.69 17.99 21.34
CA ILE A 693 -2.62 17.76 22.32
C ILE A 693 -3.05 16.71 23.34
N THR A 694 -4.23 16.88 23.93
CA THR A 694 -4.79 15.93 24.90
C THR A 694 -4.98 14.56 24.25
N PHE A 695 -5.51 14.51 23.04
CA PHE A 695 -5.65 13.27 22.28
C PHE A 695 -4.31 12.58 22.01
N ALA A 696 -3.25 13.33 21.70
CA ALA A 696 -1.91 12.79 21.52
C ALA A 696 -1.36 12.18 22.83
N ASP A 697 -1.68 12.78 23.97
CA ASP A 697 -1.29 12.25 25.27
C ASP A 697 -2.12 11.00 25.66
N ASP A 698 -3.42 10.99 25.37
CA ASP A 698 -4.34 9.89 25.69
C ASP A 698 -4.14 8.67 24.78
N GLN A 699 -4.15 8.89 23.46
CA GLN A 699 -4.20 7.84 22.44
C GLN A 699 -2.85 7.57 21.76
N ARG A 700 -1.80 8.31 22.13
CA ARG A 700 -0.45 8.21 21.53
C ARG A 700 -0.47 8.37 20.01
N CYS A 701 -1.39 9.19 19.51
CA CYS A 701 -1.63 9.44 18.10
C CYS A 701 -1.53 10.95 17.80
N LEU A 702 -0.69 11.33 16.85
CA LEU A 702 -0.56 12.71 16.41
C LEU A 702 -1.55 13.00 15.28
N THR A 703 -2.28 14.10 15.38
CA THR A 703 -3.24 14.54 14.37
C THR A 703 -3.08 16.02 14.05
N GLU A 704 -3.55 16.45 12.88
CA GLU A 704 -3.53 17.86 12.48
C GLU A 704 -4.61 18.69 13.19
N ALA A 705 -4.46 20.02 13.17
CA ALA A 705 -5.44 20.95 13.75
C ALA A 705 -6.87 20.78 13.19
N ALA A 706 -7.01 20.36 11.92
CA ALA A 706 -8.31 20.00 11.34
C ALA A 706 -8.97 18.81 12.08
N CYS A 707 -8.21 17.76 12.38
CA CYS A 707 -8.69 16.66 13.21
C CYS A 707 -8.95 17.11 14.65
N GLY A 708 -8.12 18.03 15.16
CA GLY A 708 -8.32 18.72 16.44
C GLY A 708 -9.69 19.37 16.56
N ALA A 709 -10.24 19.93 15.48
CA ALA A 709 -11.61 20.49 15.48
C ALA A 709 -12.68 19.43 15.75
N ALA A 710 -12.59 18.25 15.12
CA ALA A 710 -13.50 17.13 15.41
C ALA A 710 -13.33 16.62 16.85
N LEU A 711 -12.09 16.49 17.32
CA LEU A 711 -11.77 16.04 18.68
C LEU A 711 -12.26 17.04 19.74
N ALA A 712 -12.27 18.33 19.43
CA ALA A 712 -12.78 19.37 20.32
C ALA A 712 -14.28 19.21 20.62
N ALA A 713 -15.04 18.49 19.78
CA ALA A 713 -16.42 18.14 20.12
C ALA A 713 -16.50 17.39 21.46
N LEU A 714 -15.57 16.47 21.69
CA LEU A 714 -15.44 15.71 22.93
C LEU A 714 -14.71 16.54 24.01
N TYR A 715 -13.51 17.02 23.71
CA TYR A 715 -12.63 17.62 24.71
C TYR A 715 -13.06 19.01 25.19
N SER A 716 -13.87 19.74 24.41
CA SER A 716 -14.43 21.04 24.80
C SER A 716 -15.88 20.96 25.28
N GLY A 717 -16.43 19.75 25.47
CA GLY A 717 -17.78 19.55 26.03
C GLY A 717 -18.95 19.89 25.10
N ILE A 718 -18.68 20.16 23.81
CA ILE A 718 -19.72 20.48 22.82
C ILE A 718 -20.67 19.30 22.62
N LEU A 719 -20.16 18.07 22.65
CA LEU A 719 -20.97 16.87 22.55
C LEU A 719 -21.97 16.78 23.73
N ASN A 720 -21.55 17.14 24.94
CA ASN A 720 -22.41 17.13 26.13
C ASN A 720 -23.58 18.11 26.00
N LYS A 721 -23.34 19.31 25.45
CA LYS A 721 -24.42 20.28 25.14
C LYS A 721 -25.53 19.65 24.29
N TYR A 722 -25.17 18.84 23.29
CA TYR A 722 -26.16 18.19 22.43
C TYR A 722 -26.82 16.97 23.08
N ILE A 723 -26.10 16.23 23.92
CA ILE A 723 -26.65 15.15 24.73
C ILE A 723 -27.68 15.70 25.72
N GLU A 724 -27.34 16.75 26.46
CA GLU A 724 -28.21 17.39 27.45
C GLU A 724 -29.46 18.01 26.80
N SER A 725 -29.32 18.55 25.58
CA SER A 725 -30.46 19.06 24.81
C SER A 725 -31.39 17.97 24.25
N GLY A 726 -31.01 16.69 24.37
CA GLY A 726 -31.75 15.56 23.82
C GLY A 726 -31.61 15.37 22.30
N LYS A 727 -30.79 16.19 21.62
CA LYS A 727 -30.55 16.09 20.17
C LYS A 727 -29.66 14.90 19.79
N ILE A 728 -28.78 14.47 20.70
CA ILE A 728 -27.94 13.27 20.54
C ILE A 728 -28.24 12.34 21.72
N SER A 729 -28.57 11.07 21.46
CA SER A 729 -28.77 10.10 22.53
C SER A 729 -27.43 9.58 23.06
N ALA A 730 -27.27 9.59 24.39
CA ALA A 730 -26.15 8.94 25.09
C ALA A 730 -26.30 7.41 25.21
N GLU A 731 -27.45 6.86 24.85
CA GLU A 731 -27.73 5.41 24.93
C GLU A 731 -27.23 4.65 23.70
N LYS A 732 -26.89 5.37 22.62
CA LYS A 732 -26.35 4.80 21.38
C LYS A 732 -24.87 5.22 21.20
N PRO A 733 -24.09 4.46 20.41
CA PRO A 733 -22.71 4.81 20.13
C PRO A 733 -22.56 6.21 19.52
N ILE A 734 -21.47 6.90 19.88
CA ILE A 734 -21.04 8.14 19.23
C ILE A 734 -19.70 7.87 18.57
N VAL A 735 -19.59 8.21 17.29
CA VAL A 735 -18.38 7.99 16.49
C VAL A 735 -17.70 9.32 16.22
N ILE A 736 -16.39 9.41 16.46
CA ILE A 736 -15.59 10.57 16.09
C ILE A 736 -14.68 10.17 14.93
N HIS A 737 -14.83 10.84 13.79
CA HIS A 737 -13.96 10.61 12.64
C HIS A 737 -12.59 11.26 12.87
N VAL A 738 -11.63 10.46 13.34
CA VAL A 738 -10.23 10.86 13.51
C VAL A 738 -9.54 10.90 12.15
N CYS A 739 -9.72 12.01 11.42
CA CYS A 739 -9.22 12.17 10.05
C CYS A 739 -7.69 12.21 9.91
N GLY A 740 -6.96 12.30 11.03
CA GLY A 740 -5.51 12.22 11.08
C GLY A 740 -4.84 13.48 10.54
N GLY A 741 -4.15 13.34 9.41
CA GLY A 741 -3.32 14.38 8.79
C GLY A 741 -1.82 14.06 8.83
N ASN A 742 -1.07 14.51 7.81
CA ASN A 742 0.35 14.21 7.64
C ASN A 742 1.28 15.44 7.75
N LEU A 743 0.71 16.63 7.98
CA LEU A 743 1.46 17.87 8.20
C LEU A 743 1.86 18.06 9.67
N ILE A 744 1.30 17.28 10.60
CA ILE A 744 1.69 17.33 12.02
C ILE A 744 3.06 16.67 12.25
N SER A 745 3.86 17.24 13.17
CA SER A 745 5.14 16.66 13.60
C SER A 745 5.42 17.00 15.07
N GLY A 746 6.43 16.37 15.69
CA GLY A 746 6.83 16.71 17.05
C GLY A 746 7.26 18.18 17.22
N ALA A 747 7.82 18.79 16.16
CA ALA A 747 8.19 20.21 16.17
C ALA A 747 6.95 21.12 16.13
N ILE A 748 5.97 20.80 15.27
CA ILE A 748 4.71 21.55 15.19
C ILE A 748 3.89 21.35 16.47
N MET A 749 3.92 20.16 17.07
CA MET A 749 3.31 19.91 18.38
C MET A 749 3.95 20.78 19.48
N ALA A 750 5.27 20.94 19.47
CA ALA A 750 5.97 21.82 20.40
C ALA A 750 5.61 23.30 20.15
N GLU A 751 5.49 23.72 18.89
CA GLU A 751 5.02 25.06 18.52
C GLU A 751 3.60 25.32 19.01
N TYR A 752 2.68 24.36 18.83
CA TYR A 752 1.32 24.46 19.35
C TYR A 752 1.28 24.55 20.87
N LYS A 753 2.08 23.73 21.57
CA LYS A 753 2.23 23.82 23.04
C LYS A 753 2.77 25.19 23.49
N ALA A 754 3.75 25.73 22.76
CA ALA A 754 4.31 27.05 23.06
C ALA A 754 3.31 28.18 22.80
N ARG A 755 2.57 28.13 21.68
CA ARG A 755 1.49 29.08 21.36
C ARG A 755 0.42 29.10 22.45
N LEU A 756 -0.04 27.94 22.89
CA LEU A 756 -1.04 27.83 23.95
C LEU A 756 -0.52 28.32 25.31
N ALA A 757 0.76 28.13 25.60
CA ALA A 757 1.39 28.67 26.81
C ALA A 757 1.47 30.20 26.77
N ALA A 758 1.87 30.79 25.63
CA ALA A 758 1.93 32.24 25.44
C ALA A 758 0.54 32.90 25.55
N ASP A 759 -0.50 32.27 24.99
CA ASP A 759 -1.89 32.75 25.12
C ASP A 759 -2.44 32.67 26.56
N ALA A 760 -1.86 31.80 27.40
CA ALA A 760 -2.24 31.68 28.81
C ALA A 760 -1.51 32.70 29.72
N GLU A 761 -0.35 33.21 29.29
CA GLU A 761 0.41 34.26 30.00
C GLU A 761 -0.02 35.69 29.63
N GLY A 762 -0.75 35.85 28.50
CA GLY A 762 -1.25 37.14 28.00
C GLY A 762 -2.70 37.49 28.39
N ASN A 763 -3.39 36.60 29.12
CA ASN A 763 -4.69 36.84 29.77
C ASN A 763 -4.50 36.94 31.29
#